data_AF-A0A7D9NLQ9-F1
#
_entry.id   AF-A0A7D9NLQ9-F1
#
_cell.length_a   1.000
_cell.length_b   1.000
_cell.length_c   1.000
_cell.angle_alpha   90.00
_cell.angle_beta   90.00
_cell.angle_gamma   90.00
#
_symmetry.space_group_name_H-M   'P 1'
#
loop_
_entity.id
_entity.type
_entity.pdbx_description
1 polymer ?
#
loop_
_entity_poly.entity_id
_entity_poly.type
_entity_poly.pdbx_seq_one_letter_code
_entity_poly.pdbx_strand_id
1 'polypeptide(L)'
;MPLLLLLALIPCCGGIVPITVSTTAKWSSASIYNYSEIPAKTNCTSQQESSSLTYLVDTTGSMSDDLQQLKLANGWLLDRVYARFPCGVRQYTMVEFNDPTVGPVRVTNSKSMFGDFFNSLVAYGGDDCPELAMSGLELALQRSPPNSFILVLTDASAKDYNNITIVNNVRSLINTTNSQIFFLITGLCLDLNDPQFLIYRELAKLSFGHVFQISLSDLGKAFNYLDFTLSRPANSSVQVFSGEYSAGNHSDSFPVQSNFSSLIITTDGSVYSIRVLGPGSVDVPLKNIVSEMWGSMYVVKYPGKGIWMYNIYAGGPHSVRVEGFTASNISSAARCSDCHTNASCEEALGILQCLCKDGFIGDGFTCSDVDECAYSWSNNCSSGICKNTFGSYICDCRPGYKKTLANTCVDIDECSRPDLNNCSALASCINSAGSYSCVCPAGYFGNGFICSVDECSAGVCGKGMECIKNVSYSCSDPCLYNTVLDEPWRSTNNTYLTRYNCDTDKVGWYRFVGAGGVRMSESCVPELRCDTHAPMWITGSHPLVSDGIVSRTACAHWSGNCCLWSTTVLIKACTGGYHVYKLNRTPVCHLTYCTDPSTVSDYSTCAADEVKRFINGTYQCQCKDEYKVSALSEIRPTLTCENRAIRATFHKCQLKTLNINIQSINLKNSKCFLYQEDSATNTISVLSPLQMDVGCGMQLIRNDTHVTYINVLDLSMESGDLIIRNEELIVKLSCTYQVNMLVSLSTALHPFVSSTNISIGGTGQFKAYMALYKDNNYLSVYEGAEVILSSSSLLYIGVFLDGLDVSQYAVVMGNCYATPSSNADDPIKYYIIQNSCPNKQDSSITVMENGVSSKGRFSVQMFKFVGGYDLVYMYCQIYLCDLKTGSCAPVCSGIRSLSGPDQENYSLKLGPIKRQDPPKSGADGTQAPWVLLISALLFLAKA
;
A
#
# COMPACT_ATOMS: atom_id res chain seq x y z
N MET A 1 3.94 -71.57 1.53
CA MET A 1 3.73 -72.74 0.65
C MET A 1 2.26 -72.75 0.25
N PRO A 2 1.88 -72.90 -1.04
CA PRO A 2 2.48 -72.43 -2.30
C PRO A 2 1.44 -71.49 -3.02
N LEU A 3 1.20 -71.33 -4.35
CA LEU A 3 1.79 -71.85 -5.61
C LEU A 3 1.53 -70.89 -6.84
N LEU A 4 2.43 -69.94 -7.12
CA LEU A 4 2.96 -69.59 -8.48
C LEU A 4 2.09 -68.94 -9.62
N LEU A 5 2.85 -68.33 -10.58
CA LEU A 5 2.61 -68.22 -12.05
C LEU A 5 1.59 -67.16 -12.60
N LEU A 6 1.69 -66.61 -13.84
CA LEU A 6 2.67 -66.69 -14.97
C LEU A 6 2.68 -65.36 -15.80
N LEU A 7 3.64 -65.21 -16.72
CA LEU A 7 3.91 -64.18 -17.74
C LEU A 7 2.73 -63.51 -18.52
N ALA A 8 2.79 -62.18 -18.60
CA ALA A 8 3.12 -61.30 -19.77
C ALA A 8 2.56 -61.48 -21.22
N LEU A 9 2.57 -60.33 -21.92
CA LEU A 9 2.63 -60.03 -23.39
C LEU A 9 1.38 -59.54 -24.15
N ILE A 10 1.68 -58.77 -25.22
CA ILE A 10 0.84 -57.82 -25.98
C ILE A 10 0.62 -58.36 -27.42
N PRO A 11 -0.54 -58.10 -28.05
CA PRO A 11 -0.55 -57.43 -29.37
C PRO A 11 -1.63 -56.31 -29.41
N CYS A 12 -1.42 -55.08 -29.93
CA CYS A 12 -0.81 -54.58 -31.18
C CYS A 12 -1.76 -54.46 -32.39
N CYS A 13 -1.90 -53.20 -32.86
CA CYS A 13 -2.21 -52.74 -34.23
C CYS A 13 -3.61 -52.90 -34.84
N GLY A 14 -4.13 -51.79 -35.40
CA GLY A 14 -4.96 -51.78 -36.61
C GLY A 14 -6.16 -50.82 -36.62
N GLY A 15 -6.13 -49.78 -37.48
CA GLY A 15 -7.33 -49.02 -37.85
C GLY A 15 -7.15 -47.49 -37.94
N ILE A 16 -6.75 -46.97 -39.11
CA ILE A 16 -6.78 -45.53 -39.44
C ILE A 16 -7.93 -45.27 -40.40
N VAL A 17 -8.80 -44.29 -40.10
CA VAL A 17 -9.59 -43.54 -41.10
C VAL A 17 -9.59 -42.06 -40.68
N PRO A 18 -9.37 -41.07 -41.58
CA PRO A 18 -8.99 -39.71 -41.16
C PRO A 18 -9.89 -38.58 -41.74
N ILE A 19 -9.47 -37.33 -41.50
CA ILE A 19 -9.82 -36.08 -42.22
C ILE A 19 -11.13 -35.35 -41.77
N THR A 20 -10.92 -34.30 -40.95
CA THR A 20 -11.69 -33.03 -40.78
C THR A 20 -13.18 -33.02 -40.42
N VAL A 21 -13.55 -32.18 -39.45
CA VAL A 21 -14.30 -30.88 -39.61
C VAL A 21 -14.78 -30.38 -38.22
N SER A 22 -14.95 -29.06 -38.09
CA SER A 22 -15.63 -28.33 -37.00
C SER A 22 -14.92 -28.17 -35.64
N THR A 23 -14.55 -26.93 -35.36
CA THR A 23 -14.40 -26.35 -34.02
C THR A 23 -15.55 -25.39 -33.68
N THR A 24 -16.81 -25.81 -33.89
CA THR A 24 -18.01 -25.01 -33.51
C THR A 24 -18.94 -25.71 -32.52
N ALA A 25 -18.54 -25.72 -31.24
CA ALA A 25 -19.41 -26.13 -30.14
C ALA A 25 -19.26 -25.25 -28.88
N LYS A 26 -20.00 -24.13 -28.90
CA LYS A 26 -20.78 -23.58 -27.78
C LYS A 26 -20.22 -23.80 -26.36
N TRP A 27 -19.64 -22.74 -25.77
CA TRP A 27 -19.93 -22.50 -24.36
C TRP A 27 -21.42 -22.17 -24.22
N SER A 28 -22.07 -22.73 -23.20
CA SER A 28 -23.50 -22.58 -22.98
C SER A 28 -23.86 -21.16 -22.59
N SER A 29 -24.88 -20.60 -23.23
CA SER A 29 -25.48 -19.32 -22.88
C SER A 29 -25.93 -19.32 -21.42
N ALA A 30 -25.18 -18.65 -20.54
CA ALA A 30 -25.70 -18.19 -19.26
C ALA A 30 -26.77 -17.13 -19.56
N SER A 31 -28.02 -17.57 -19.53
CA SER A 31 -29.28 -16.80 -19.63
C SER A 31 -29.13 -15.34 -20.07
N ILE A 32 -29.54 -15.07 -21.32
CA ILE A 32 -30.07 -13.76 -21.69
C ILE A 32 -31.27 -13.51 -20.78
N TYR A 33 -31.07 -12.77 -19.69
CA TYR A 33 -32.18 -12.07 -19.08
C TYR A 33 -32.53 -10.95 -20.04
N ASN A 34 -33.66 -11.09 -20.71
CA ASN A 34 -34.32 -9.96 -21.32
C ASN A 34 -34.53 -8.94 -20.21
N TYR A 35 -33.82 -7.80 -20.28
CA TYR A 35 -34.37 -6.58 -19.73
C TYR A 35 -35.72 -6.38 -20.44
N SER A 36 -36.80 -6.63 -19.71
CA SER A 36 -38.12 -6.18 -20.13
C SER A 36 -38.02 -4.68 -20.37
N GLU A 37 -38.33 -4.24 -21.58
CA GLU A 37 -38.27 -2.83 -21.95
C GLU A 37 -38.97 -1.99 -20.87
N ILE A 38 -38.27 -0.99 -20.32
CA ILE A 38 -38.87 -0.04 -19.38
C ILE A 38 -40.10 0.52 -20.08
N PRO A 39 -41.34 0.28 -19.59
CA PRO A 39 -42.52 0.64 -20.35
C PRO A 39 -42.59 2.16 -20.52
N ALA A 40 -42.41 2.64 -21.75
CA ALA A 40 -42.46 4.05 -22.09
C ALA A 40 -43.89 4.60 -21.93
N LYS A 41 -44.27 4.88 -20.68
CA LYS A 41 -45.58 5.37 -20.25
C LYS A 41 -45.50 6.72 -19.52
N THR A 42 -44.58 7.57 -19.96
CA THR A 42 -44.58 9.00 -19.65
C THR A 42 -44.99 9.76 -20.92
N ASN A 43 -46.02 10.61 -20.81
CA ASN A 43 -46.67 11.21 -21.98
C ASN A 43 -45.90 12.47 -22.44
N CYS A 44 -44.74 12.26 -23.07
CA CYS A 44 -43.78 13.31 -23.43
C CYS A 44 -44.40 14.39 -24.34
N THR A 45 -44.67 15.57 -23.80
CA THR A 45 -45.17 16.72 -24.57
C THR A 45 -44.08 17.32 -25.46
N SER A 46 -44.44 17.70 -26.69
CA SER A 46 -43.51 18.00 -27.80
C SER A 46 -42.79 19.36 -27.74
N GLN A 47 -42.34 19.78 -26.56
CA GLN A 47 -41.60 21.04 -26.33
C GLN A 47 -40.44 20.93 -25.31
N GLN A 48 -40.00 19.71 -24.96
CA GLN A 48 -38.80 19.54 -24.13
C GLN A 48 -37.53 19.53 -24.99
N GLU A 49 -36.48 20.16 -24.47
CA GLU A 49 -35.19 20.37 -25.14
C GLU A 49 -34.41 19.06 -25.36
N SER A 50 -33.56 19.03 -26.38
CA SER A 50 -32.82 17.85 -26.85
C SER A 50 -31.43 17.72 -26.21
N SER A 51 -31.36 17.34 -24.94
CA SER A 51 -30.08 16.95 -24.33
C SER A 51 -29.54 15.63 -24.91
N SER A 52 -28.23 15.61 -25.16
CA SER A 52 -27.50 14.46 -25.70
C SER A 52 -26.35 14.04 -24.78
N LEU A 53 -25.86 12.81 -24.95
CA LEU A 53 -24.64 12.30 -24.31
C LEU A 53 -23.55 12.13 -25.36
N THR A 54 -22.36 12.67 -25.08
CA THR A 54 -21.21 12.58 -25.97
C THR A 54 -20.00 12.07 -25.21
N TYR A 55 -19.34 11.03 -25.70
CA TYR A 55 -18.03 10.60 -25.21
C TYR A 55 -16.94 11.05 -26.19
N LEU A 56 -15.90 11.70 -25.67
CA LEU A 56 -14.62 11.90 -26.35
C LEU A 56 -13.62 10.96 -25.70
N VAL A 57 -13.12 9.97 -26.44
CA VAL A 57 -12.36 8.85 -25.88
C VAL A 57 -10.98 8.76 -26.50
N ASP A 58 -9.98 8.81 -25.63
CA ASP A 58 -8.60 8.53 -25.95
C ASP A 58 -8.43 7.04 -26.31
N THR A 59 -7.62 6.77 -27.33
CA THR A 59 -7.44 5.45 -27.94
C THR A 59 -5.97 5.01 -28.03
N THR A 60 -5.09 5.71 -27.32
CA THR A 60 -3.68 5.36 -27.14
C THR A 60 -3.48 4.01 -26.44
N GLY A 61 -2.26 3.46 -26.52
CA GLY A 61 -1.88 2.18 -25.92
C GLY A 61 -1.91 2.16 -24.39
N SER A 62 -1.60 3.28 -23.74
CA SER A 62 -1.60 3.42 -22.28
C SER A 62 -3.00 3.33 -21.69
N MET A 63 -4.00 3.90 -22.38
CA MET A 63 -5.43 3.72 -22.10
C MET A 63 -5.96 2.27 -22.18
N SER A 64 -5.15 1.26 -22.53
CA SER A 64 -5.56 -0.15 -22.63
C SER A 64 -6.29 -0.68 -21.39
N ASP A 65 -5.74 -0.45 -20.21
CA ASP A 65 -6.25 -1.01 -18.95
C ASP A 65 -7.34 -0.12 -18.31
N ASP A 66 -7.29 1.18 -18.59
CA ASP A 66 -8.35 2.15 -18.28
C ASP A 66 -9.63 1.84 -19.07
N LEU A 67 -9.50 1.68 -20.39
CA LEU A 67 -10.60 1.39 -21.29
C LEU A 67 -11.29 0.06 -20.95
N GLN A 68 -10.55 -0.96 -20.50
CA GLN A 68 -11.12 -2.21 -20.01
C GLN A 68 -12.01 -1.99 -18.78
N GLN A 69 -11.59 -1.17 -17.82
CA GLN A 69 -12.33 -0.92 -16.59
C GLN A 69 -13.53 0.02 -16.82
N LEU A 70 -13.35 1.04 -17.66
CA LEU A 70 -14.44 1.92 -18.11
C LEU A 70 -15.55 1.14 -18.83
N LYS A 71 -15.22 0.13 -19.64
CA LYS A 71 -16.22 -0.74 -20.31
C LYS A 71 -17.09 -1.52 -19.34
N LEU A 72 -16.55 -1.99 -18.21
CA LEU A 72 -17.35 -2.67 -17.18
C LEU A 72 -18.47 -1.75 -16.66
N ALA A 73 -18.14 -0.48 -16.41
CA ALA A 73 -19.06 0.48 -15.79
C ALA A 73 -19.92 1.29 -16.78
N ASN A 74 -19.58 1.29 -18.07
CA ASN A 74 -20.33 2.03 -19.10
C ASN A 74 -21.83 1.67 -19.12
N GLY A 75 -22.19 0.39 -18.91
CA GLY A 75 -23.59 -0.04 -18.83
C GLY A 75 -24.37 0.74 -17.77
N TRP A 76 -23.86 0.75 -16.54
CA TRP A 76 -24.42 1.48 -15.40
C TRP A 76 -24.57 2.99 -15.69
N LEU A 77 -23.58 3.61 -16.33
CA LEU A 77 -23.62 5.05 -16.66
C LEU A 77 -24.71 5.32 -17.71
N LEU A 78 -24.85 4.45 -18.70
CA LEU A 78 -25.92 4.55 -19.71
C LEU A 78 -27.31 4.25 -19.15
N ASP A 79 -27.44 3.44 -18.10
CA ASP A 79 -28.70 3.29 -17.34
C ASP A 79 -29.06 4.60 -16.62
N ARG A 80 -28.09 5.22 -15.95
CA ARG A 80 -28.28 6.45 -15.17
C ARG A 80 -28.59 7.67 -16.06
N VAL A 81 -27.88 7.84 -17.17
CA VAL A 81 -28.18 8.89 -18.17
C VAL A 81 -29.54 8.64 -18.83
N TYR A 82 -29.93 7.38 -19.11
CA TYR A 82 -31.24 7.07 -19.67
C TYR A 82 -32.39 7.40 -18.69
N ALA A 83 -32.19 7.15 -17.39
CA ALA A 83 -33.14 7.51 -16.34
C ALA A 83 -33.29 9.04 -16.17
N ARG A 84 -32.21 9.82 -16.30
CA ARG A 84 -32.25 11.29 -16.30
C ARG A 84 -33.11 11.88 -17.43
N PHE A 85 -33.06 11.26 -18.61
CA PHE A 85 -33.71 11.79 -19.82
C PHE A 85 -34.85 10.87 -20.31
N PRO A 86 -35.99 10.77 -19.58
CA PRO A 86 -37.13 9.95 -19.98
C PRO A 86 -37.82 10.45 -21.25
N CYS A 87 -37.74 11.76 -21.52
CA CYS A 87 -38.28 12.44 -22.69
C CYS A 87 -37.20 13.33 -23.35
N GLY A 88 -37.21 13.43 -24.68
CA GLY A 88 -36.27 14.26 -25.46
C GLY A 88 -35.70 13.55 -26.69
N VAL A 89 -35.00 14.29 -27.57
CA VAL A 89 -34.26 13.68 -28.70
C VAL A 89 -32.91 13.17 -28.19
N ARG A 90 -32.87 11.88 -27.84
CA ARG A 90 -31.67 11.18 -27.35
C ARG A 90 -30.69 10.90 -28.48
N GLN A 91 -29.77 11.83 -28.75
CA GLN A 91 -28.58 11.56 -29.56
C GLN A 91 -27.41 11.13 -28.66
N TYR A 92 -26.73 10.06 -29.05
CA TYR A 92 -25.47 9.60 -28.47
C TYR A 92 -24.35 9.78 -29.50
N THR A 93 -23.25 10.43 -29.10
CA THR A 93 -22.10 10.73 -29.95
C THR A 93 -20.83 10.14 -29.35
N MET A 94 -19.98 9.50 -30.16
CA MET A 94 -18.65 9.04 -29.75
C MET A 94 -17.62 9.67 -30.69
N VAL A 95 -16.55 10.23 -30.14
CA VAL A 95 -15.40 10.73 -30.88
C VAL A 95 -14.17 10.02 -30.34
N GLU A 96 -13.44 9.32 -31.22
CA GLU A 96 -12.15 8.71 -30.90
C GLU A 96 -11.02 9.74 -31.13
N PHE A 97 -9.96 9.75 -30.31
CA PHE A 97 -8.77 10.59 -30.54
C PHE A 97 -7.46 9.93 -30.08
N ASN A 98 -6.36 10.35 -30.70
CA ASN A 98 -4.95 10.04 -30.41
C ASN A 98 -4.05 10.99 -31.25
N ASP A 99 -2.73 10.89 -31.13
CA ASP A 99 -1.77 11.40 -32.11
C ASP A 99 -1.45 10.33 -33.17
N PRO A 100 -1.48 10.64 -34.48
CA PRO A 100 -1.85 11.93 -35.10
C PRO A 100 -3.32 12.00 -35.53
N THR A 101 -4.22 11.12 -35.04
CA THR A 101 -5.56 10.94 -35.62
C THR A 101 -6.73 11.30 -34.70
N VAL A 102 -7.63 12.13 -35.23
CA VAL A 102 -8.86 12.56 -34.56
C VAL A 102 -10.06 12.06 -35.36
N GLY A 103 -10.98 11.41 -34.66
CA GLY A 103 -12.01 10.56 -35.24
C GLY A 103 -11.60 9.07 -35.29
N PRO A 104 -12.51 8.17 -35.70
CA PRO A 104 -13.81 8.46 -36.29
C PRO A 104 -14.84 9.03 -35.31
N VAL A 105 -15.89 9.64 -35.87
CA VAL A 105 -17.08 10.06 -35.12
C VAL A 105 -18.21 9.08 -35.39
N ARG A 106 -18.83 8.55 -34.33
CA ARG A 106 -19.99 7.67 -34.41
C ARG A 106 -21.19 8.37 -33.75
N VAL A 107 -22.35 8.37 -34.41
CA VAL A 107 -23.59 8.98 -33.89
C VAL A 107 -24.71 7.96 -33.98
N THR A 108 -25.51 7.82 -32.91
CA THR A 108 -26.68 6.94 -32.88
C THR A 108 -27.73 7.45 -31.90
N ASN A 109 -28.99 7.07 -32.11
CA ASN A 109 -30.07 7.34 -31.16
C ASN A 109 -30.43 6.09 -30.33
N SER A 110 -29.68 4.99 -30.49
CA SER A 110 -29.87 3.74 -29.76
C SER A 110 -28.83 3.57 -28.66
N LYS A 111 -29.29 3.51 -27.41
CA LYS A 111 -28.47 3.21 -26.22
C LYS A 111 -27.66 1.93 -26.37
N SER A 112 -28.27 0.86 -26.90
CA SER A 112 -27.57 -0.42 -27.13
C SER A 112 -26.41 -0.21 -28.10
N MET A 113 -26.68 0.40 -29.26
CA MET A 113 -25.67 0.64 -30.30
C MET A 113 -24.53 1.54 -29.81
N PHE A 114 -24.81 2.49 -28.91
CA PHE A 114 -23.78 3.31 -28.28
C PHE A 114 -22.93 2.51 -27.28
N GLY A 115 -23.55 1.62 -26.50
CA GLY A 115 -22.85 0.64 -25.68
C GLY A 115 -21.97 -0.28 -26.52
N ASP A 116 -22.48 -0.78 -27.65
CA ASP A 116 -21.73 -1.60 -28.61
C ASP A 116 -20.54 -0.83 -29.21
N PHE A 117 -20.72 0.45 -29.58
CA PHE A 117 -19.63 1.32 -30.04
C PHE A 117 -18.51 1.43 -29.01
N PHE A 118 -18.85 1.76 -27.76
CA PHE A 118 -17.86 1.92 -26.68
C PHE A 118 -17.17 0.59 -26.35
N ASN A 119 -17.92 -0.51 -26.29
CA ASN A 119 -17.38 -1.85 -26.04
C ASN A 119 -16.47 -2.32 -27.20
N SER A 120 -16.69 -1.84 -28.42
CA SER A 120 -15.85 -2.11 -29.60
C SER A 120 -14.55 -1.30 -29.68
N LEU A 121 -14.35 -0.28 -28.83
CA LEU A 121 -13.10 0.49 -28.79
C LEU A 121 -11.92 -0.41 -28.43
N VAL A 122 -10.73 -0.11 -28.96
CA VAL A 122 -9.48 -0.82 -28.64
C VAL A 122 -8.36 0.21 -28.63
N ALA A 123 -7.41 0.05 -27.71
CA ALA A 123 -6.19 0.83 -27.61
C ALA A 123 -5.20 0.44 -28.73
N TYR A 124 -4.66 1.42 -29.46
CA TYR A 124 -3.74 1.18 -30.58
C TYR A 124 -2.59 2.21 -30.64
N GLY A 125 -1.34 1.74 -30.64
CA GLY A 125 -0.17 2.62 -30.81
C GLY A 125 0.09 3.54 -29.61
N GLY A 126 0.80 4.65 -29.83
CA GLY A 126 1.14 5.65 -28.81
C GLY A 126 2.35 5.28 -27.94
N ASP A 127 3.35 6.15 -27.94
CA ASP A 127 4.50 6.15 -26.99
C ASP A 127 4.87 7.62 -26.64
N ASP A 128 3.97 8.58 -26.96
CA ASP A 128 4.30 9.99 -27.21
C ASP A 128 3.23 11.00 -26.75
N CYS A 129 2.68 10.74 -25.56
CA CYS A 129 2.16 11.75 -24.63
C CYS A 129 2.86 13.12 -24.83
N PRO A 130 2.18 14.24 -25.08
CA PRO A 130 0.73 14.54 -25.00
C PRO A 130 -0.12 14.25 -26.26
N GLU A 131 -1.45 14.38 -26.17
CA GLU A 131 -2.43 13.93 -27.18
C GLU A 131 -3.29 15.06 -27.82
N LEU A 132 -3.95 14.79 -28.96
CA LEU A 132 -4.73 15.79 -29.75
C LEU A 132 -6.15 16.09 -29.22
N ALA A 133 -6.26 16.34 -27.91
CA ALA A 133 -7.53 16.45 -27.20
C ALA A 133 -8.39 17.68 -27.59
N MET A 134 -7.80 18.83 -27.94
CA MET A 134 -8.59 20.03 -28.28
C MET A 134 -9.30 19.87 -29.63
N SER A 135 -8.62 19.26 -30.59
CA SER A 135 -9.16 18.91 -31.92
C SER A 135 -10.32 17.91 -31.80
N GLY A 136 -10.18 16.91 -30.92
CA GLY A 136 -11.25 15.97 -30.58
C GLY A 136 -12.45 16.66 -29.92
N LEU A 137 -12.20 17.61 -29.02
CA LEU A 137 -13.25 18.35 -28.30
C LEU A 137 -14.00 19.35 -29.18
N GLU A 138 -13.31 20.02 -30.13
CA GLU A 138 -13.98 20.83 -31.15
C GLU A 138 -14.95 19.98 -31.96
N LEU A 139 -14.51 18.80 -32.40
CA LEU A 139 -15.31 17.87 -33.19
C LEU A 139 -16.48 17.28 -32.37
N ALA A 140 -16.28 16.99 -31.09
CA ALA A 140 -17.35 16.55 -30.18
C ALA A 140 -18.43 17.63 -30.01
N LEU A 141 -18.04 18.89 -29.78
CA LEU A 141 -18.96 20.03 -29.67
C LEU A 141 -19.72 20.30 -30.97
N GLN A 142 -19.04 20.27 -32.13
CA GLN A 142 -19.68 20.47 -33.45
C GLN A 142 -20.72 19.40 -33.81
N ARG A 143 -20.65 18.21 -33.20
CA ARG A 143 -21.51 17.05 -33.51
C ARG A 143 -22.59 16.79 -32.47
N SER A 144 -22.49 17.43 -31.30
CA SER A 144 -23.48 17.36 -30.22
C SER A 144 -24.59 18.40 -30.43
N PRO A 145 -25.87 18.07 -30.16
CA PRO A 145 -26.92 19.05 -29.94
C PRO A 145 -26.57 20.07 -28.83
N PRO A 146 -27.23 21.24 -28.76
CA PRO A 146 -27.17 22.13 -27.60
C PRO A 146 -27.61 21.44 -26.30
N ASN A 147 -27.15 21.96 -25.15
CA ASN A 147 -27.45 21.42 -23.81
C ASN A 147 -27.07 19.93 -23.64
N SER A 148 -25.93 19.54 -24.24
CA SER A 148 -25.38 18.18 -24.17
C SER A 148 -24.40 17.98 -23.01
N PHE A 149 -24.25 16.72 -22.62
CA PHE A 149 -23.31 16.25 -21.61
C PHE A 149 -22.13 15.59 -22.32
N ILE A 150 -20.97 16.23 -22.30
CA ILE A 150 -19.75 15.76 -22.94
C ILE A 150 -18.82 15.18 -21.86
N LEU A 151 -18.44 13.92 -22.00
CA LEU A 151 -17.52 13.22 -21.12
C LEU A 151 -16.23 12.92 -21.90
N VAL A 152 -15.12 13.53 -21.48
CA VAL A 152 -13.78 13.28 -22.03
C VAL A 152 -13.11 12.20 -21.19
N LEU A 153 -12.54 11.17 -21.82
CA LEU A 153 -11.89 10.03 -21.17
C LEU A 153 -10.46 9.93 -21.72
N THR A 154 -9.44 10.11 -20.88
CA THR A 154 -8.01 10.17 -21.30
C THR A 154 -7.06 9.96 -20.12
N ASP A 155 -5.85 9.51 -20.36
CA ASP A 155 -4.73 9.52 -19.42
C ASP A 155 -3.69 10.62 -19.73
N ALA A 156 -3.99 11.48 -20.71
CA ALA A 156 -3.03 12.38 -21.34
C ALA A 156 -3.39 13.87 -21.27
N SER A 157 -2.35 14.70 -21.30
CA SER A 157 -2.45 16.17 -21.45
C SER A 157 -2.67 16.56 -22.92
N ALA A 158 -3.19 17.75 -23.19
CA ALA A 158 -3.49 18.20 -24.55
C ALA A 158 -2.27 18.81 -25.27
N LYS A 159 -1.77 18.15 -26.32
CA LYS A 159 -0.66 18.57 -27.21
C LYS A 159 -0.99 19.85 -27.98
N ASP A 160 -2.24 19.97 -28.41
CA ASP A 160 -2.76 21.03 -29.28
C ASP A 160 -3.34 22.24 -28.53
N TYR A 161 -3.14 22.33 -27.21
CA TYR A 161 -3.51 23.49 -26.38
C TYR A 161 -2.94 24.84 -26.88
N ASN A 162 -1.82 24.80 -27.60
CA ASN A 162 -1.17 25.98 -28.16
C ASN A 162 -1.78 26.42 -29.52
N ASN A 163 -2.69 25.64 -30.10
CA ASN A 163 -3.39 25.99 -31.33
C ASN A 163 -4.56 26.94 -31.01
N ILE A 164 -4.22 28.23 -30.91
CA ILE A 164 -5.12 29.35 -30.57
C ILE A 164 -6.42 29.32 -31.40
N THR A 165 -6.38 28.87 -32.66
CA THR A 165 -7.56 28.76 -33.52
C THR A 165 -8.55 27.72 -33.00
N ILE A 166 -8.08 26.49 -32.76
CA ILE A 166 -8.91 25.38 -32.25
C ILE A 166 -9.46 25.72 -30.86
N VAL A 167 -8.60 26.20 -29.96
CA VAL A 167 -9.04 26.57 -28.60
C VAL A 167 -10.08 27.69 -28.62
N ASN A 168 -9.95 28.70 -29.49
CA ASN A 168 -10.98 29.75 -29.62
C ASN A 168 -12.28 29.23 -30.25
N ASN A 169 -12.22 28.28 -31.19
CA ASN A 169 -13.41 27.60 -31.70
C ASN A 169 -14.12 26.82 -30.59
N VAL A 170 -13.39 26.04 -29.78
CA VAL A 170 -13.91 25.30 -28.61
C VAL A 170 -14.58 26.25 -27.61
N ARG A 171 -13.91 27.35 -27.21
CA ARG A 171 -14.50 28.39 -26.34
C ARG A 171 -15.80 28.98 -26.90
N SER A 172 -15.86 29.20 -28.22
CA SER A 172 -17.05 29.72 -28.91
C SER A 172 -18.19 28.69 -28.94
N LEU A 173 -17.88 27.43 -29.20
CA LEU A 173 -18.84 26.32 -29.25
C LEU A 173 -19.43 26.00 -27.86
N ILE A 174 -18.64 26.10 -26.78
CA ILE A 174 -19.14 25.99 -25.41
C ILE A 174 -20.21 27.05 -25.15
N ASN A 175 -19.88 28.33 -25.38
CA ASN A 175 -20.79 29.46 -25.14
C ASN A 175 -22.05 29.45 -26.02
N THR A 176 -21.99 28.86 -27.22
CA THR A 176 -23.13 28.82 -28.17
C THR A 176 -23.98 27.57 -28.07
N THR A 177 -23.43 26.44 -27.60
CA THR A 177 -24.20 25.20 -27.36
C THR A 177 -24.70 25.06 -25.93
N ASN A 178 -24.09 25.76 -24.96
CA ASN A 178 -24.36 25.60 -23.51
C ASN A 178 -24.22 24.13 -23.06
N SER A 179 -23.26 23.41 -23.65
CA SER A 179 -22.94 22.01 -23.31
C SER A 179 -21.97 21.94 -22.14
N GLN A 180 -22.15 20.96 -21.25
CA GLN A 180 -21.32 20.75 -20.06
C GLN A 180 -20.22 19.71 -20.35
N ILE A 181 -18.97 20.02 -19.98
CA ILE A 181 -17.81 19.16 -20.28
C ILE A 181 -17.17 18.63 -18.99
N PHE A 182 -17.17 17.31 -18.84
CA PHE A 182 -16.59 16.60 -17.71
C PHE A 182 -15.36 15.84 -18.21
N PHE A 183 -14.19 16.10 -17.62
CA PHE A 183 -12.95 15.40 -17.94
C PHE A 183 -12.71 14.31 -16.90
N LEU A 184 -12.63 13.06 -17.35
CA LEU A 184 -12.30 11.87 -16.57
C LEU A 184 -10.86 11.48 -16.93
N ILE A 185 -9.95 11.64 -15.97
CA ILE A 185 -8.51 11.55 -16.18
C ILE A 185 -7.94 10.44 -15.30
N THR A 186 -7.33 9.43 -15.90
CA THR A 186 -6.82 8.22 -15.22
C THR A 186 -5.31 8.27 -14.97
N GLY A 187 -4.55 8.80 -15.93
CA GLY A 187 -3.11 9.07 -15.84
C GLY A 187 -2.75 10.54 -16.08
N LEU A 188 -1.45 10.84 -16.19
CA LEU A 188 -0.91 12.16 -16.57
C LEU A 188 0.42 12.00 -17.32
N CYS A 189 0.61 12.76 -18.41
CA CYS A 189 1.88 12.78 -19.14
C CYS A 189 3.05 13.46 -18.39
N LEU A 190 2.75 14.48 -17.57
CA LEU A 190 3.75 15.42 -17.03
C LEU A 190 3.41 15.80 -15.57
N ASP A 191 2.60 16.84 -15.38
CA ASP A 191 2.13 17.32 -14.07
C ASP A 191 0.82 18.14 -14.22
N LEU A 192 0.06 18.25 -13.13
CA LEU A 192 -1.20 19.00 -13.03
C LEU A 192 -1.04 20.52 -13.17
N ASN A 193 0.18 21.03 -13.10
CA ASN A 193 0.51 22.44 -13.31
C ASN A 193 1.00 22.74 -14.74
N ASP A 194 1.12 21.74 -15.60
CA ASP A 194 1.55 21.95 -16.98
C ASP A 194 0.45 22.64 -17.82
N PRO A 195 0.78 23.65 -18.66
CA PRO A 195 -0.17 24.30 -19.56
C PRO A 195 -1.04 23.36 -20.41
N GLN A 196 -0.50 22.20 -20.80
CA GLN A 196 -1.19 21.14 -21.57
C GLN A 196 -2.32 20.47 -20.76
N PHE A 197 -2.24 20.49 -19.42
CA PHE A 197 -3.31 20.03 -18.53
C PHE A 197 -4.22 21.19 -18.09
N LEU A 198 -3.65 22.37 -17.81
CA LEU A 198 -4.41 23.54 -17.32
C LEU A 198 -5.52 23.99 -18.29
N ILE A 199 -5.39 23.72 -19.59
CA ILE A 199 -6.46 23.98 -20.56
C ILE A 199 -7.76 23.21 -20.25
N TYR A 200 -7.68 21.98 -19.72
CA TYR A 200 -8.87 21.22 -19.31
C TYR A 200 -9.63 21.94 -18.17
N ARG A 201 -8.90 22.51 -17.19
CA ARG A 201 -9.47 23.31 -16.10
C ARG A 201 -10.14 24.59 -16.61
N GLU A 202 -9.57 25.23 -17.63
CA GLU A 202 -10.15 26.42 -18.26
C GLU A 202 -11.45 26.09 -19.01
N LEU A 203 -11.48 24.98 -19.78
CA LEU A 203 -12.66 24.59 -20.55
C LEU A 203 -13.77 24.03 -19.66
N ALA A 204 -13.43 23.32 -18.58
CA ALA A 204 -14.36 22.92 -17.52
C ALA A 204 -15.03 24.16 -16.88
N LYS A 205 -14.26 25.21 -16.57
CA LYS A 205 -14.79 26.48 -16.04
C LYS A 205 -15.81 27.15 -16.97
N LEU A 206 -15.52 27.19 -18.27
CA LEU A 206 -16.37 27.83 -19.26
C LEU A 206 -17.67 27.05 -19.56
N SER A 207 -17.70 25.74 -19.25
CA SER A 207 -18.81 24.84 -19.60
C SER A 207 -19.70 24.46 -18.41
N PHE A 208 -19.48 24.99 -17.21
CA PHE A 208 -20.12 24.49 -15.96
C PHE A 208 -19.82 22.99 -15.76
N GLY A 209 -18.54 22.67 -15.97
CA GLY A 209 -17.99 21.33 -15.98
C GLY A 209 -16.82 21.18 -15.01
N HIS A 210 -16.27 19.96 -14.95
CA HIS A 210 -15.31 19.56 -13.92
C HIS A 210 -14.22 18.65 -14.47
N VAL A 211 -13.09 18.61 -13.78
CA VAL A 211 -11.98 17.68 -14.04
C VAL A 211 -11.89 16.72 -12.86
N PHE A 212 -11.81 15.42 -13.14
CA PHE A 212 -11.63 14.37 -12.16
C PHE A 212 -10.37 13.59 -12.47
N GLN A 213 -9.42 13.57 -11.54
CA GLN A 213 -8.34 12.59 -11.56
C GLN A 213 -8.74 11.39 -10.69
N ILE A 214 -8.78 10.19 -11.28
CA ILE A 214 -9.38 9.00 -10.67
C ILE A 214 -8.40 7.83 -10.76
N SER A 215 -8.13 7.19 -9.61
CA SER A 215 -7.46 5.89 -9.63
C SER A 215 -8.39 4.81 -10.16
N LEU A 216 -7.86 3.90 -10.99
CA LEU A 216 -8.58 2.74 -11.53
C LEU A 216 -9.36 1.94 -10.48
N SER A 217 -8.79 1.76 -9.27
CA SER A 217 -9.45 1.05 -8.17
C SER A 217 -10.69 1.75 -7.60
N ASP A 218 -10.92 3.02 -7.96
CA ASP A 218 -11.92 3.91 -7.38
C ASP A 218 -13.00 4.39 -8.36
N LEU A 219 -13.08 3.77 -9.55
CA LEU A 219 -14.06 4.09 -10.61
C LEU A 219 -15.49 4.29 -10.07
N GLY A 220 -15.93 3.46 -9.12
CA GLY A 220 -17.25 3.54 -8.48
C GLY A 220 -17.54 4.87 -7.77
N LYS A 221 -16.52 5.56 -7.23
CA LYS A 221 -16.68 6.90 -6.63
C LYS A 221 -17.00 7.96 -7.69
N ALA A 222 -16.28 7.93 -8.81
CA ALA A 222 -16.55 8.82 -9.95
C ALA A 222 -17.97 8.63 -10.49
N PHE A 223 -18.45 7.40 -10.51
CA PHE A 223 -19.85 7.12 -10.85
C PHE A 223 -20.85 7.63 -9.82
N ASN A 224 -20.56 7.62 -8.51
CA ASN A 224 -21.41 8.28 -7.52
C ASN A 224 -21.49 9.82 -7.71
N TYR A 225 -20.39 10.47 -8.12
CA TYR A 225 -20.43 11.89 -8.56
C TYR A 225 -21.35 12.06 -9.78
N LEU A 226 -21.15 11.21 -10.80
CA LEU A 226 -21.92 11.30 -12.03
C LEU A 226 -23.40 11.04 -11.78
N ASP A 227 -23.78 10.06 -10.93
CA ASP A 227 -25.17 9.86 -10.50
C ASP A 227 -25.78 11.12 -9.89
N PHE A 228 -25.08 11.72 -8.93
CA PHE A 228 -25.58 12.88 -8.21
C PHE A 228 -25.75 14.10 -9.13
N THR A 229 -24.82 14.34 -10.05
CA THR A 229 -24.93 15.39 -11.08
C THR A 229 -26.02 15.06 -12.09
N LEU A 230 -26.14 13.78 -12.50
CA LEU A 230 -27.14 13.28 -13.44
C LEU A 230 -28.57 13.21 -12.85
N SER A 231 -28.73 13.13 -11.53
CA SER A 231 -30.05 13.09 -10.85
C SER A 231 -30.84 14.40 -10.92
N ARG A 232 -30.20 15.51 -11.31
CA ARG A 232 -30.75 16.87 -11.25
C ARG A 232 -31.41 17.29 -12.58
N PRO A 233 -32.42 18.18 -12.59
CA PRO A 233 -33.04 18.58 -13.86
C PRO A 233 -32.08 19.35 -14.77
N ALA A 234 -32.22 19.18 -16.09
CA ALA A 234 -31.53 20.03 -17.07
C ALA A 234 -31.90 21.51 -16.88
N ASN A 235 -30.97 22.40 -17.20
CA ASN A 235 -31.08 23.87 -17.09
C ASN A 235 -31.48 24.41 -15.69
N SER A 236 -31.37 23.59 -14.62
CA SER A 236 -31.67 24.02 -13.24
C SER A 236 -30.49 24.64 -12.50
N SER A 237 -29.25 24.38 -12.97
CA SER A 237 -27.98 24.88 -12.47
C SER A 237 -27.77 26.36 -12.82
N VAL A 238 -27.33 27.15 -11.84
CA VAL A 238 -26.90 28.54 -12.01
C VAL A 238 -25.53 28.69 -11.36
N GLN A 239 -24.53 29.17 -12.10
CA GLN A 239 -23.22 29.50 -11.50
C GLN A 239 -23.39 30.66 -10.52
N VAL A 240 -23.06 30.41 -9.25
CA VAL A 240 -23.09 31.40 -8.16
C VAL A 240 -21.70 31.98 -7.93
N PHE A 241 -20.65 31.17 -8.15
CA PHE A 241 -19.26 31.57 -7.97
C PHE A 241 -18.30 30.69 -8.79
N SER A 242 -17.18 31.27 -9.24
CA SER A 242 -15.99 30.53 -9.66
C SER A 242 -14.75 31.35 -9.34
N GLY A 243 -13.84 30.79 -8.55
CA GLY A 243 -12.54 31.38 -8.21
C GLY A 243 -11.38 30.43 -8.51
N GLU A 244 -10.20 31.00 -8.72
CA GLU A 244 -8.94 30.32 -9.00
C GLU A 244 -7.83 30.97 -8.17
N TYR A 245 -7.00 30.14 -7.56
CA TYR A 245 -6.06 30.56 -6.52
C TYR A 245 -4.75 29.78 -6.60
N SER A 246 -3.68 30.37 -6.06
CA SER A 246 -2.40 29.67 -5.85
C SER A 246 -2.50 28.68 -4.68
N ALA A 247 -1.41 27.97 -4.38
CA ALA A 247 -1.25 27.32 -3.08
C ALA A 247 -1.47 28.34 -1.93
N GLY A 248 -1.96 27.86 -0.77
CA GLY A 248 -2.16 28.69 0.42
C GLY A 248 -3.58 28.66 0.99
N ASN A 249 -3.81 29.52 1.99
CA ASN A 249 -5.13 29.74 2.59
C ASN A 249 -5.90 30.80 1.81
N HIS A 250 -7.05 30.45 1.25
CA HIS A 250 -7.90 31.38 0.52
C HIS A 250 -9.30 31.43 1.13
N SER A 251 -9.89 32.63 1.16
CA SER A 251 -11.24 32.85 1.65
C SER A 251 -11.93 33.87 0.75
N ASP A 252 -13.09 33.51 0.21
CA ASP A 252 -13.86 34.37 -0.67
C ASP A 252 -15.35 34.30 -0.32
N SER A 253 -16.10 35.31 -0.78
CA SER A 253 -17.51 35.50 -0.44
C SER A 253 -18.40 35.50 -1.68
N PHE A 254 -19.49 34.75 -1.65
CA PHE A 254 -20.39 34.61 -2.79
C PHE A 254 -21.86 34.91 -2.41
N PRO A 255 -22.61 35.65 -3.26
CA PRO A 255 -23.97 36.07 -2.94
C PRO A 255 -25.01 35.03 -3.39
N VAL A 256 -25.65 34.36 -2.43
CA VAL A 256 -26.83 33.51 -2.71
C VAL A 256 -28.06 34.41 -2.78
N GLN A 257 -28.38 34.86 -3.99
CA GLN A 257 -29.49 35.78 -4.30
C GLN A 257 -30.82 35.06 -4.53
N SER A 258 -30.79 33.80 -5.02
CA SER A 258 -31.97 33.01 -5.39
C SER A 258 -32.38 32.00 -4.31
N ASN A 259 -33.63 31.55 -4.37
CA ASN A 259 -34.11 30.40 -3.60
C ASN A 259 -33.63 29.10 -4.28
N PHE A 260 -32.41 28.66 -3.98
CA PHE A 260 -31.89 27.39 -4.49
C PHE A 260 -32.36 26.21 -3.61
N SER A 261 -32.64 25.05 -4.23
CA SER A 261 -32.90 23.79 -3.52
C SER A 261 -31.62 23.22 -2.90
N SER A 262 -30.47 23.47 -3.54
CA SER A 262 -29.15 23.15 -3.01
C SER A 262 -28.05 23.98 -3.66
N LEU A 263 -26.92 24.14 -2.96
CA LEU A 263 -25.64 24.45 -3.58
C LEU A 263 -24.86 23.16 -3.80
N ILE A 264 -24.22 23.05 -4.96
CA ILE A 264 -23.04 22.21 -5.15
C ILE A 264 -21.82 23.11 -4.95
N ILE A 265 -20.84 22.63 -4.19
CA ILE A 265 -19.53 23.26 -4.05
C ILE A 265 -18.50 22.22 -4.50
N THR A 266 -17.78 22.52 -5.57
CA THR A 266 -16.70 21.65 -6.07
C THR A 266 -15.37 22.34 -5.95
N THR A 267 -14.37 21.58 -5.51
CA THR A 267 -12.97 22.00 -5.47
C THR A 267 -12.17 21.11 -6.40
N ASP A 268 -11.16 21.68 -7.06
CA ASP A 268 -10.23 21.00 -7.97
C ASP A 268 -8.82 21.51 -7.68
N GLY A 269 -7.85 20.61 -7.53
CA GLY A 269 -6.52 20.87 -6.97
C GLY A 269 -6.27 20.18 -5.62
N SER A 270 -5.06 20.33 -5.07
CA SER A 270 -4.56 19.66 -3.85
C SER A 270 -5.17 20.24 -2.56
N VAL A 271 -6.47 20.08 -2.39
CA VAL A 271 -7.27 20.72 -1.33
C VAL A 271 -7.32 19.82 -0.10
N TYR A 272 -6.71 20.30 0.99
CA TYR A 272 -6.63 19.57 2.26
C TYR A 272 -7.83 19.83 3.18
N SER A 273 -8.46 21.00 3.07
CA SER A 273 -9.74 21.28 3.73
C SER A 273 -10.51 22.39 3.04
N ILE A 274 -11.84 22.32 3.16
CA ILE A 274 -12.75 23.42 2.88
C ILE A 274 -13.78 23.53 4.00
N ARG A 275 -14.07 24.76 4.44
CA ARG A 275 -15.09 25.09 5.44
C ARG A 275 -16.01 26.17 4.87
N VAL A 276 -17.32 25.95 4.93
CA VAL A 276 -18.33 26.80 4.29
C VAL A 276 -19.24 27.41 5.36
N LEU A 277 -19.33 28.73 5.34
CA LEU A 277 -20.10 29.54 6.26
C LEU A 277 -21.31 30.14 5.53
N GLY A 278 -22.50 29.86 6.06
CA GLY A 278 -23.75 30.46 5.62
C GLY A 278 -23.93 31.90 6.10
N PRO A 279 -25.06 32.54 5.76
CA PRO A 279 -25.33 33.93 6.12
C PRO A 279 -25.30 34.13 7.64
N GLY A 280 -24.57 35.15 8.09
CA GLY A 280 -24.30 35.37 9.51
C GLY A 280 -23.12 34.55 10.08
N SER A 281 -22.27 33.99 9.21
CA SER A 281 -21.09 33.19 9.56
C SER A 281 -21.40 31.88 10.30
N VAL A 282 -22.58 31.32 10.07
CA VAL A 282 -23.00 30.01 10.62
C VAL A 282 -22.29 28.89 9.87
N ASP A 283 -21.61 28.00 10.58
CA ASP A 283 -20.92 26.85 9.98
C ASP A 283 -21.91 25.82 9.43
N VAL A 284 -21.68 25.31 8.21
CA VAL A 284 -22.62 24.44 7.51
C VAL A 284 -22.03 23.04 7.33
N PRO A 285 -22.65 21.98 7.91
CA PRO A 285 -22.14 20.62 7.77
C PRO A 285 -22.30 20.14 6.32
N LEU A 286 -21.19 20.13 5.59
CA LEU A 286 -21.12 19.70 4.21
C LEU A 286 -21.34 18.18 4.11
N LYS A 287 -22.40 17.74 3.40
CA LYS A 287 -22.46 16.33 2.97
C LYS A 287 -21.49 16.17 1.80
N ASN A 288 -20.40 15.45 2.03
CA ASN A 288 -19.51 15.00 0.97
C ASN A 288 -20.25 14.01 0.06
N ILE A 289 -20.05 14.16 -1.26
CA ILE A 289 -20.55 13.23 -2.28
C ILE A 289 -19.41 12.38 -2.83
N VAL A 290 -18.27 13.02 -3.11
CA VAL A 290 -16.97 12.39 -3.40
C VAL A 290 -15.89 13.26 -2.78
N SER A 291 -14.85 12.65 -2.20
CA SER A 291 -13.59 13.33 -1.91
C SER A 291 -12.42 12.52 -2.44
N GLU A 292 -11.68 13.12 -3.36
CA GLU A 292 -10.42 12.62 -3.89
C GLU A 292 -9.29 13.65 -3.71
N MET A 293 -8.06 13.16 -3.80
CA MET A 293 -6.81 13.90 -3.52
C MET A 293 -6.65 15.19 -4.36
N TRP A 294 -7.30 15.25 -5.51
CA TRP A 294 -7.19 16.34 -6.49
C TRP A 294 -8.55 16.97 -6.85
N GLY A 295 -9.64 16.54 -6.21
CA GLY A 295 -10.97 17.08 -6.46
C GLY A 295 -12.01 16.56 -5.46
N SER A 296 -12.90 17.42 -4.99
CA SER A 296 -13.93 17.06 -4.01
C SER A 296 -15.26 17.77 -4.27
N MET A 297 -16.36 17.08 -3.98
CA MET A 297 -17.72 17.58 -4.17
C MET A 297 -18.51 17.55 -2.86
N TYR A 298 -19.11 18.68 -2.53
CA TYR A 298 -19.93 18.88 -1.35
C TYR A 298 -21.32 19.42 -1.74
N VAL A 299 -22.36 18.96 -1.05
CA VAL A 299 -23.72 19.50 -1.18
C VAL A 299 -24.18 20.19 0.10
N VAL A 300 -24.80 21.36 -0.09
CA VAL A 300 -25.61 22.06 0.92
C VAL A 300 -27.06 22.02 0.46
N LYS A 301 -27.96 21.34 1.18
CA LYS A 301 -29.42 21.46 0.94
C LYS A 301 -29.93 22.80 1.49
N TYR A 302 -30.90 23.39 0.78
CA TYR A 302 -31.69 24.58 1.18
C TYR A 302 -30.86 25.78 1.70
N PRO A 303 -29.90 26.29 0.91
CA PRO A 303 -29.11 27.46 1.29
C PRO A 303 -29.98 28.69 1.59
N GLY A 304 -29.79 29.28 2.77
CA GLY A 304 -30.35 30.58 3.10
C GLY A 304 -29.82 31.69 2.18
N LYS A 305 -30.69 32.63 1.80
CA LYS A 305 -30.30 33.85 1.06
C LYS A 305 -29.35 34.73 1.86
N GLY A 306 -28.34 35.29 1.20
CA GLY A 306 -27.37 36.20 1.81
C GLY A 306 -25.96 36.02 1.25
N ILE A 307 -24.99 36.64 1.90
CA ILE A 307 -23.57 36.42 1.61
C ILE A 307 -23.13 35.15 2.32
N TRP A 308 -22.63 34.21 1.54
CA TRP A 308 -21.91 33.03 2.01
C TRP A 308 -20.42 33.29 1.92
N MET A 309 -19.63 32.57 2.71
CA MET A 309 -18.17 32.57 2.60
C MET A 309 -17.67 31.13 2.62
N TYR A 310 -16.56 30.86 1.94
CA TYR A 310 -15.79 29.65 2.17
C TYR A 310 -14.37 30.01 2.58
N ASN A 311 -13.74 29.08 3.28
CA ASN A 311 -12.32 29.12 3.62
C ASN A 311 -11.75 27.79 3.11
N ILE A 312 -10.74 27.83 2.26
CA ILE A 312 -10.11 26.66 1.65
C ILE A 312 -8.61 26.68 1.93
N TYR A 313 -8.05 25.49 2.13
CA TYR A 313 -6.62 25.30 2.29
C TYR A 313 -6.10 24.24 1.32
N ALA A 314 -5.09 24.60 0.53
CA ALA A 314 -4.53 23.75 -0.51
C ALA A 314 -3.02 23.90 -0.66
N GLY A 315 -2.34 22.80 -1.03
CA GLY A 315 -0.89 22.74 -1.27
C GLY A 315 -0.46 23.19 -2.66
N GLY A 316 -1.42 23.41 -3.58
CA GLY A 316 -1.14 23.75 -4.98
C GLY A 316 -2.19 24.71 -5.57
N PRO A 317 -2.00 25.11 -6.85
CA PRO A 317 -3.02 25.82 -7.61
C PRO A 317 -4.34 25.06 -7.64
N HIS A 318 -5.43 25.77 -7.36
CA HIS A 318 -6.74 25.15 -7.18
C HIS A 318 -7.87 26.09 -7.62
N SER A 319 -9.04 25.51 -7.90
CA SER A 319 -10.27 26.24 -8.20
C SER A 319 -11.40 25.87 -7.24
N VAL A 320 -12.30 26.82 -7.01
CA VAL A 320 -13.52 26.64 -6.23
C VAL A 320 -14.70 27.13 -7.06
N ARG A 321 -15.65 26.24 -7.33
CA ARG A 321 -16.89 26.56 -8.04
C ARG A 321 -18.09 26.34 -7.13
N VAL A 322 -19.07 27.24 -7.20
CA VAL A 322 -20.34 27.11 -6.50
C VAL A 322 -21.47 27.23 -7.50
N GLU A 323 -22.34 26.22 -7.52
CA GLU A 323 -23.49 26.14 -8.40
C GLU A 323 -24.78 26.03 -7.57
N GLY A 324 -25.67 27.00 -7.74
CA GLY A 324 -26.98 27.02 -7.11
C GLY A 324 -28.00 26.36 -8.01
N PHE A 325 -28.66 25.34 -7.51
CA PHE A 325 -29.70 24.63 -8.26
C PHE A 325 -31.05 25.20 -7.91
N THR A 326 -31.72 25.80 -8.89
CA THR A 326 -33.09 26.28 -8.73
C THR A 326 -34.05 25.09 -8.67
N ALA A 327 -35.08 25.18 -7.82
CA ALA A 327 -36.24 24.31 -7.95
C ALA A 327 -37.05 24.77 -9.18
N SER A 328 -36.68 24.28 -10.37
CA SER A 328 -37.45 24.51 -11.59
C SER A 328 -38.83 23.84 -11.48
N ASN A 329 -39.84 24.43 -12.12
CA ASN A 329 -41.23 23.93 -12.10
C ASN A 329 -41.40 22.67 -12.97
N ILE A 330 -40.76 21.57 -12.56
CA ILE A 330 -40.79 20.27 -13.21
C ILE A 330 -41.50 19.32 -12.27
N SER A 331 -42.79 19.08 -12.57
CA SER A 331 -43.69 18.18 -11.84
C SER A 331 -43.52 18.24 -10.32
N SER A 332 -43.86 19.38 -9.71
CA SER A 332 -44.12 19.42 -8.28
C SER A 332 -45.24 18.44 -7.96
N ALA A 333 -45.03 17.57 -6.97
CA ALA A 333 -46.10 16.71 -6.48
C ALA A 333 -47.20 17.62 -5.92
N ALA A 334 -48.46 17.40 -6.31
CA ALA A 334 -49.56 18.19 -5.75
C ALA A 334 -49.78 17.83 -4.27
N ARG A 335 -49.43 16.58 -3.90
CA ARG A 335 -49.40 16.01 -2.56
C ARG A 335 -48.29 14.96 -2.46
N CYS A 336 -47.76 14.71 -1.26
CA CYS A 336 -46.81 13.60 -1.06
C CYS A 336 -47.39 12.20 -1.36
N SER A 337 -48.69 12.06 -1.56
CA SER A 337 -49.34 10.84 -2.08
C SER A 337 -48.97 10.50 -3.52
N ASP A 338 -48.42 11.47 -4.26
CA ASP A 338 -48.21 11.36 -5.69
C ASP A 338 -46.80 10.80 -6.00
N CYS A 339 -45.90 10.82 -5.02
CA CYS A 339 -44.58 10.20 -5.08
C CYS A 339 -44.67 8.67 -5.11
N HIS A 340 -43.65 8.01 -5.66
CA HIS A 340 -43.53 6.55 -5.63
C HIS A 340 -43.49 6.02 -4.19
N THR A 341 -43.98 4.80 -3.95
CA THR A 341 -43.90 4.17 -2.62
C THR A 341 -42.46 4.01 -2.12
N ASN A 342 -41.51 3.85 -3.06
CA ASN A 342 -40.07 3.79 -2.80
C ASN A 342 -39.37 5.15 -2.96
N ALA A 343 -40.12 6.26 -2.93
CA ALA A 343 -39.57 7.61 -2.83
C ALA A 343 -39.79 8.20 -1.42
N SER A 344 -38.95 9.14 -1.02
CA SER A 344 -39.25 10.14 -0.01
C SER A 344 -39.93 11.35 -0.66
N CYS A 345 -40.79 12.03 0.09
CA CYS A 345 -41.31 13.35 -0.25
C CYS A 345 -40.62 14.36 0.65
N GLU A 346 -39.87 15.30 0.07
CA GLU A 346 -39.26 16.41 0.80
C GLU A 346 -39.98 17.72 0.44
N GLU A 347 -40.45 18.46 1.45
CA GLU A 347 -41.02 19.80 1.25
C GLU A 347 -39.91 20.86 1.27
N ALA A 348 -39.63 21.44 0.11
CA ALA A 348 -38.54 22.37 -0.12
C ALA A 348 -39.11 23.73 -0.52
N LEU A 349 -39.07 24.71 0.40
CA LEU A 349 -39.44 26.12 0.12
C LEU A 349 -40.89 26.30 -0.42
N GLY A 350 -41.80 25.39 -0.06
CA GLY A 350 -43.19 25.34 -0.54
C GLY A 350 -43.40 24.52 -1.83
N ILE A 351 -42.37 23.80 -2.30
CA ILE A 351 -42.43 22.88 -3.43
C ILE A 351 -42.23 21.45 -2.89
N LEU A 352 -43.13 20.53 -3.21
CA LEU A 352 -42.98 19.11 -2.88
C LEU A 352 -42.13 18.41 -3.96
N GLN A 353 -40.99 17.86 -3.56
CA GLN A 353 -40.12 17.07 -4.42
C GLN A 353 -40.13 15.61 -4.00
N CYS A 354 -40.34 14.71 -4.96
CA CYS A 354 -40.15 13.28 -4.79
C CYS A 354 -38.70 12.90 -5.10
N LEU A 355 -38.09 12.05 -4.28
CA LEU A 355 -36.73 11.52 -4.48
C LEU A 355 -36.75 10.01 -4.22
N CYS A 356 -36.22 9.19 -5.12
CA CYS A 356 -36.10 7.75 -4.87
C CYS A 356 -35.22 7.51 -3.62
N LYS A 357 -35.62 6.54 -2.79
CA LYS A 357 -34.86 6.11 -1.61
C LYS A 357 -33.56 5.41 -2.02
N ASP A 358 -32.61 5.34 -1.10
CA ASP A 358 -31.40 4.52 -1.27
C ASP A 358 -31.80 3.08 -1.68
N GLY A 359 -31.06 2.48 -2.63
CA GLY A 359 -31.42 1.21 -3.28
C GLY A 359 -32.36 1.33 -4.50
N PHE A 360 -32.84 2.53 -4.84
CA PHE A 360 -33.75 2.75 -5.98
C PHE A 360 -33.29 3.89 -6.91
N ILE A 361 -33.71 3.82 -8.18
CA ILE A 361 -33.41 4.79 -9.24
C ILE A 361 -34.69 5.23 -9.96
N GLY A 362 -34.79 6.50 -10.36
CA GLY A 362 -35.90 7.02 -11.16
C GLY A 362 -36.16 8.52 -10.95
N ASP A 363 -37.34 8.98 -11.36
CA ASP A 363 -37.76 10.39 -11.29
C ASP A 363 -38.47 10.78 -9.98
N GLY A 364 -38.57 9.84 -9.02
CA GLY A 364 -39.27 10.01 -7.74
C GLY A 364 -40.78 9.72 -7.82
N PHE A 365 -41.39 9.73 -9.01
CA PHE A 365 -42.77 9.33 -9.26
C PHE A 365 -42.84 7.85 -9.70
N THR A 366 -41.82 7.42 -10.43
CA THR A 366 -41.46 6.03 -10.71
C THR A 366 -40.07 5.76 -10.12
N CYS A 367 -39.92 4.74 -9.28
CA CYS A 367 -38.61 4.30 -8.81
C CYS A 367 -38.47 2.78 -9.00
N SER A 368 -37.56 2.37 -9.88
CA SER A 368 -37.16 0.97 -10.04
C SER A 368 -36.06 0.58 -9.06
N ASP A 369 -35.97 -0.72 -8.80
CA ASP A 369 -34.89 -1.38 -8.06
C ASP A 369 -33.51 -1.10 -8.70
N VAL A 370 -32.45 -1.03 -7.89
CA VAL A 370 -31.06 -0.99 -8.38
C VAL A 370 -30.41 -2.32 -8.09
N ASP A 371 -30.10 -3.11 -9.13
CA ASP A 371 -29.38 -4.37 -8.95
C ASP A 371 -27.90 -4.09 -8.61
N GLU A 372 -27.58 -4.04 -7.32
CA GLU A 372 -26.20 -3.80 -6.85
C GLU A 372 -25.27 -5.00 -7.09
N CYS A 373 -25.80 -6.15 -7.51
CA CYS A 373 -25.06 -7.35 -7.87
C CYS A 373 -24.71 -7.43 -9.36
N ALA A 374 -25.37 -6.64 -10.22
CA ALA A 374 -25.04 -6.52 -11.63
C ALA A 374 -23.63 -5.94 -11.88
N TYR A 375 -23.08 -5.20 -10.91
CA TYR A 375 -21.75 -4.61 -10.96
C TYR A 375 -20.95 -4.91 -9.69
N SER A 376 -19.64 -5.12 -9.81
CA SER A 376 -18.80 -5.59 -8.69
C SER A 376 -18.46 -4.51 -7.66
N TRP A 377 -18.56 -3.23 -8.00
CA TRP A 377 -18.28 -2.09 -7.10
C TRP A 377 -19.52 -1.50 -6.42
N SER A 378 -20.73 -1.89 -6.83
CA SER A 378 -21.98 -1.45 -6.17
C SER A 378 -22.32 -2.26 -4.91
N ASN A 379 -21.71 -3.42 -4.71
CA ASN A 379 -21.90 -4.26 -3.53
C ASN A 379 -20.58 -4.50 -2.77
N ASN A 380 -20.69 -4.80 -1.47
CA ASN A 380 -19.55 -5.09 -0.59
C ASN A 380 -19.42 -6.61 -0.30
N CYS A 381 -19.75 -7.48 -1.25
CA CYS A 381 -19.73 -8.93 -1.07
C CYS A 381 -18.33 -9.56 -1.22
N SER A 382 -17.36 -9.00 -0.49
CA SER A 382 -16.02 -9.58 -0.30
C SER A 382 -16.15 -11.06 0.13
N SER A 383 -15.45 -11.95 -0.58
CA SER A 383 -15.51 -13.42 -0.44
C SER A 383 -16.90 -14.08 -0.48
N GLY A 384 -17.95 -13.37 -0.90
CA GLY A 384 -19.32 -13.88 -0.97
C GLY A 384 -19.78 -14.26 -2.38
N ILE A 385 -21.11 -14.39 -2.50
CA ILE A 385 -21.90 -14.29 -3.72
C ILE A 385 -22.99 -13.24 -3.46
N CYS A 386 -23.07 -12.21 -4.29
CA CYS A 386 -24.09 -11.19 -4.19
C CYS A 386 -25.44 -11.73 -4.72
N LYS A 387 -26.53 -11.46 -4.00
CA LYS A 387 -27.91 -11.68 -4.44
C LYS A 387 -28.70 -10.39 -4.29
N ASN A 388 -29.25 -9.89 -5.39
CA ASN A 388 -30.07 -8.68 -5.35
C ASN A 388 -31.39 -8.94 -4.60
N THR A 389 -31.90 -7.93 -3.90
CA THR A 389 -33.19 -7.93 -3.20
C THR A 389 -33.84 -6.54 -3.36
N PHE A 390 -35.14 -6.43 -3.07
CA PHE A 390 -35.86 -5.19 -3.40
C PHE A 390 -35.41 -4.01 -2.51
N GLY A 391 -34.61 -3.11 -3.07
CA GLY A 391 -33.99 -1.95 -2.41
C GLY A 391 -32.68 -2.21 -1.68
N SER A 392 -32.03 -3.37 -1.87
CA SER A 392 -30.70 -3.67 -1.30
C SER A 392 -30.17 -5.03 -1.79
N TYR A 393 -28.94 -5.40 -1.44
CA TYR A 393 -28.39 -6.73 -1.73
C TYR A 393 -28.15 -7.57 -0.46
N ILE A 394 -28.09 -8.89 -0.64
CA ILE A 394 -27.66 -9.86 0.37
C ILE A 394 -26.40 -10.55 -0.14
N CYS A 395 -25.31 -10.47 0.64
CA CYS A 395 -24.17 -11.35 0.43
C CYS A 395 -24.44 -12.70 1.09
N ASP A 396 -24.42 -13.77 0.29
CA ASP A 396 -24.36 -15.16 0.75
C ASP A 396 -22.89 -15.56 0.85
N CYS A 397 -22.46 -15.96 2.04
CA CYS A 397 -21.06 -16.31 2.29
C CYS A 397 -20.74 -17.71 1.79
N ARG A 398 -19.54 -17.87 1.22
CA ARG A 398 -19.02 -19.18 0.80
C ARG A 398 -18.76 -20.05 2.05
N PRO A 399 -18.70 -21.39 1.91
CA PRO A 399 -18.19 -22.26 2.98
C PRO A 399 -16.84 -21.75 3.51
N GLY A 400 -16.63 -21.88 4.82
CA GLY A 400 -15.48 -21.27 5.52
C GLY A 400 -15.64 -19.76 5.82
N TYR A 401 -16.75 -19.12 5.45
CA TYR A 401 -17.03 -17.70 5.77
C TYR A 401 -18.36 -17.52 6.50
N LYS A 402 -18.40 -16.56 7.42
CA LYS A 402 -19.58 -16.12 8.19
C LYS A 402 -19.97 -14.69 7.84
N LYS A 403 -21.27 -14.40 7.91
CA LYS A 403 -21.83 -13.07 7.59
C LYS A 403 -21.70 -12.10 8.77
N THR A 404 -21.38 -10.83 8.49
CA THR A 404 -21.33 -9.74 9.46
C THR A 404 -22.62 -8.91 9.49
N LEU A 405 -22.77 -8.07 10.53
CA LEU A 405 -23.83 -7.05 10.59
C LEU A 405 -23.71 -6.00 9.49
N ALA A 406 -22.53 -5.82 8.89
CA ALA A 406 -22.28 -4.90 7.77
C ALA A 406 -22.56 -5.55 6.40
N ASN A 407 -23.31 -6.66 6.37
CA ASN A 407 -23.62 -7.47 5.17
C ASN A 407 -22.40 -8.15 4.50
N THR A 408 -21.17 -7.93 4.97
CA THR A 408 -19.94 -8.54 4.41
C THR A 408 -19.73 -9.99 4.89
N CYS A 409 -18.85 -10.73 4.21
CA CYS A 409 -18.42 -12.07 4.62
C CYS A 409 -16.99 -12.04 5.17
N VAL A 410 -16.78 -12.64 6.33
CA VAL A 410 -15.48 -12.74 7.01
C VAL A 410 -15.16 -14.19 7.33
N ASP A 411 -13.87 -14.49 7.43
CA ASP A 411 -13.34 -15.84 7.61
C ASP A 411 -13.85 -16.53 8.90
N ILE A 412 -13.99 -17.85 8.84
CA ILE A 412 -14.21 -18.71 10.01
C ILE A 412 -12.87 -19.36 10.35
N ASP A 413 -12.20 -18.87 11.38
CA ASP A 413 -10.99 -19.53 11.89
C ASP A 413 -11.36 -20.88 12.55
N GLU A 414 -11.29 -21.95 11.76
CA GLU A 414 -11.59 -23.31 12.22
C GLU A 414 -10.50 -23.88 13.14
N CYS A 415 -9.30 -23.29 13.16
CA CYS A 415 -8.22 -23.67 14.07
C CYS A 415 -8.34 -23.02 15.46
N SER A 416 -9.04 -21.89 15.58
CA SER A 416 -9.36 -21.24 16.86
C SER A 416 -10.20 -22.11 17.81
N ARG A 417 -10.82 -23.18 17.29
CA ARG A 417 -11.75 -24.04 18.02
C ARG A 417 -11.58 -25.52 17.63
N PRO A 418 -11.17 -26.40 18.57
CA PRO A 418 -11.02 -27.84 18.32
C PRO A 418 -12.32 -28.56 17.88
N ASP A 419 -13.50 -27.95 18.05
CA ASP A 419 -14.77 -28.51 17.57
C ASP A 419 -15.15 -28.12 16.14
N LEU A 420 -14.33 -27.29 15.46
CA LEU A 420 -14.53 -26.87 14.07
C LEU A 420 -13.55 -27.52 13.08
N ASN A 421 -12.44 -28.09 13.55
CA ASN A 421 -11.46 -28.80 12.71
C ASN A 421 -11.39 -30.30 13.04
N ASN A 422 -11.27 -31.14 12.00
CA ASN A 422 -11.17 -32.59 12.11
C ASN A 422 -9.70 -33.09 12.08
N CYS A 423 -8.73 -32.26 12.47
CA CYS A 423 -7.32 -32.65 12.41
C CYS A 423 -7.03 -33.85 13.32
N SER A 424 -6.07 -34.70 12.91
CA SER A 424 -5.54 -35.75 13.79
C SER A 424 -5.04 -35.14 15.09
N ALA A 425 -5.21 -35.82 16.22
CA ALA A 425 -4.71 -35.38 17.53
C ALA A 425 -3.17 -35.23 17.60
N LEU A 426 -2.44 -35.66 16.56
CA LEU A 426 -1.00 -35.47 16.39
C LEU A 426 -0.64 -34.32 15.41
N ALA A 427 -1.61 -33.79 14.65
CA ALA A 427 -1.39 -32.85 13.56
C ALA A 427 -1.67 -31.39 13.96
N SER A 428 -0.93 -30.46 13.36
CA SER A 428 -1.15 -29.03 13.53
C SER A 428 -2.22 -28.51 12.56
N CYS A 429 -3.20 -27.76 13.07
CA CYS A 429 -4.16 -27.02 12.26
C CYS A 429 -3.54 -25.70 11.78
N ILE A 430 -3.73 -25.35 10.51
CA ILE A 430 -3.34 -24.06 9.90
C ILE A 430 -4.56 -23.47 9.20
N ASN A 431 -5.03 -22.32 9.65
CA ASN A 431 -6.18 -21.64 9.07
C ASN A 431 -5.81 -20.89 7.79
N SER A 432 -6.72 -20.84 6.82
CA SER A 432 -6.58 -20.06 5.58
C SER A 432 -7.95 -19.56 5.11
N ALA A 433 -7.97 -18.56 4.21
CA ALA A 433 -9.19 -17.83 3.88
C ALA A 433 -10.27 -18.72 3.22
N GLY A 434 -11.23 -19.20 4.00
CA GLY A 434 -12.30 -20.11 3.61
C GLY A 434 -12.04 -21.61 3.81
N SER A 435 -10.94 -21.99 4.49
CA SER A 435 -10.63 -23.39 4.83
C SER A 435 -9.43 -23.49 5.78
N TYR A 436 -9.45 -24.43 6.73
CA TYR A 436 -8.24 -24.92 7.37
C TYR A 436 -7.51 -26.00 6.56
N SER A 437 -6.28 -26.30 6.97
CA SER A 437 -5.49 -27.47 6.57
C SER A 437 -4.85 -28.12 7.80
N CYS A 438 -4.62 -29.44 7.76
CA CYS A 438 -3.97 -30.19 8.84
C CYS A 438 -2.62 -30.71 8.36
N VAL A 439 -1.57 -30.58 9.19
CA VAL A 439 -0.20 -31.01 8.84
C VAL A 439 0.29 -32.05 9.83
N CYS A 440 0.59 -33.26 9.35
CA CYS A 440 1.23 -34.30 10.17
C CYS A 440 2.63 -33.84 10.64
N PRO A 441 3.04 -34.18 11.87
CA PRO A 441 4.35 -33.77 12.40
C PRO A 441 5.48 -34.55 11.73
N ALA A 442 6.71 -34.02 11.83
CA ALA A 442 7.90 -34.65 11.24
C ALA A 442 8.08 -36.10 11.72
N GLY A 443 8.41 -37.00 10.80
CA GLY A 443 8.47 -38.46 11.04
C GLY A 443 7.16 -39.20 10.74
N TYR A 444 6.06 -38.50 10.46
CA TYR A 444 4.78 -39.09 10.07
C TYR A 444 4.36 -38.68 8.65
N PHE A 445 3.70 -39.60 7.94
CA PHE A 445 3.11 -39.38 6.63
C PHE A 445 1.58 -39.59 6.67
N GLY A 446 0.85 -38.89 5.82
CA GLY A 446 -0.61 -38.95 5.80
C GLY A 446 -1.21 -37.64 5.27
N ASN A 447 -2.52 -37.46 5.47
CA ASN A 447 -3.26 -36.28 4.99
C ASN A 447 -3.55 -35.26 6.10
N GLY A 448 -2.91 -35.36 7.27
CA GLY A 448 -3.13 -34.48 8.42
C GLY A 448 -4.39 -34.80 9.24
N PHE A 449 -5.44 -35.30 8.59
CA PHE A 449 -6.61 -35.90 9.24
C PHE A 449 -6.29 -37.31 9.78
N ILE A 450 -5.37 -38.03 9.13
CA ILE A 450 -4.79 -39.32 9.53
C ILE A 450 -3.27 -39.26 9.31
N CYS A 451 -2.48 -39.81 10.24
CA CYS A 451 -1.01 -39.83 10.19
C CYS A 451 -0.46 -41.23 10.59
N SER A 452 0.53 -41.73 9.85
CA SER A 452 1.18 -43.05 9.95
C SER A 452 2.72 -42.90 9.81
N VAL A 453 3.51 -43.99 9.85
CA VAL A 453 4.99 -43.96 9.80
C VAL A 453 5.53 -44.62 8.51
N ASP A 454 6.40 -43.93 7.74
CA ASP A 454 6.88 -44.36 6.40
C ASP A 454 8.33 -44.90 6.43
N GLU A 455 8.57 -46.03 5.77
CA GLU A 455 9.81 -46.80 5.81
C GLU A 455 10.95 -46.25 4.92
N CYS A 456 10.70 -45.23 4.08
CA CYS A 456 11.75 -44.40 3.45
C CYS A 456 11.65 -42.92 3.88
N SER A 457 10.99 -42.63 5.01
CA SER A 457 10.75 -41.26 5.48
C SER A 457 12.04 -40.46 5.73
N ALA A 458 11.89 -39.13 5.74
CA ALA A 458 13.00 -38.19 5.84
C ALA A 458 13.81 -38.38 7.14
N GLY A 459 14.90 -39.15 7.04
CA GLY A 459 15.75 -39.54 8.16
C GLY A 459 16.32 -40.96 8.01
N VAL A 460 15.60 -41.89 7.36
CA VAL A 460 15.96 -43.32 7.28
C VAL A 460 17.36 -43.57 6.70
N CYS A 461 17.77 -42.81 5.70
CA CYS A 461 19.12 -42.86 5.11
C CYS A 461 20.05 -41.73 5.57
N GLY A 462 19.61 -40.84 6.46
CA GLY A 462 20.32 -39.61 6.82
C GLY A 462 20.24 -38.50 5.77
N LYS A 463 20.64 -37.28 6.15
CA LYS A 463 20.53 -36.09 5.29
C LYS A 463 21.52 -36.18 4.11
N GLY A 464 20.98 -36.26 2.89
CA GLY A 464 21.77 -36.27 1.65
C GLY A 464 22.07 -37.65 1.05
N MET A 465 21.47 -38.72 1.57
CA MET A 465 21.50 -40.05 0.94
C MET A 465 20.17 -40.36 0.25
N GLU A 466 20.19 -41.20 -0.79
CA GLU A 466 19.00 -41.64 -1.50
C GLU A 466 18.48 -43.00 -0.99
N CYS A 467 17.17 -43.10 -0.72
CA CYS A 467 16.49 -44.36 -0.39
C CYS A 467 16.07 -45.08 -1.67
N ILE A 468 16.80 -46.14 -2.05
CA ILE A 468 16.48 -46.99 -3.21
C ILE A 468 15.56 -48.12 -2.74
N LYS A 469 14.34 -48.20 -3.30
CA LYS A 469 13.36 -49.25 -2.99
C LYS A 469 13.56 -50.47 -3.90
N ASN A 470 14.06 -51.57 -3.32
CA ASN A 470 14.11 -52.90 -3.93
C ASN A 470 13.11 -53.83 -3.19
N VAL A 471 13.37 -55.14 -3.13
CA VAL A 471 12.63 -56.09 -2.25
C VAL A 471 12.81 -55.73 -0.75
N SER A 472 13.88 -55.00 -0.42
CA SER A 472 14.07 -54.21 0.79
C SER A 472 14.58 -52.81 0.41
N TYR A 473 14.64 -51.86 1.34
CA TYR A 473 15.26 -50.56 1.06
C TYR A 473 16.79 -50.62 1.20
N SER A 474 17.50 -49.74 0.49
CA SER A 474 18.96 -49.57 0.57
C SER A 474 19.35 -48.12 0.35
N CYS A 475 20.29 -47.60 1.14
CA CYS A 475 20.75 -46.22 1.07
C CYS A 475 21.99 -46.06 0.18
N SER A 476 22.03 -45.03 -0.67
CA SER A 476 23.17 -44.75 -1.57
C SER A 476 23.59 -43.28 -1.51
N ASP A 477 24.88 -42.99 -1.76
CA ASP A 477 25.39 -41.63 -1.92
C ASP A 477 25.55 -41.25 -3.42
N PRO A 478 24.75 -40.31 -3.94
CA PRO A 478 24.93 -39.77 -5.29
C PRO A 478 26.32 -39.23 -5.62
N CYS A 479 27.08 -38.74 -4.64
CA CYS A 479 28.45 -38.24 -4.82
C CYS A 479 29.46 -39.36 -5.11
N LEU A 480 29.18 -40.58 -4.67
CA LEU A 480 30.01 -41.76 -4.93
C LEU A 480 29.53 -42.54 -6.18
N TYR A 481 28.22 -42.52 -6.46
CA TYR A 481 27.60 -43.28 -7.53
C TYR A 481 26.87 -42.36 -8.53
N ASN A 482 27.63 -41.73 -9.42
CA ASN A 482 27.15 -40.87 -10.52
C ASN A 482 27.88 -41.19 -11.83
N THR A 483 27.25 -40.84 -12.95
CA THR A 483 27.84 -40.90 -14.30
C THR A 483 28.39 -39.53 -14.68
N VAL A 484 29.61 -39.47 -15.22
CA VAL A 484 30.21 -38.21 -15.67
C VAL A 484 29.63 -37.78 -17.02
N LEU A 485 29.36 -36.48 -17.17
CA LEU A 485 29.00 -35.79 -18.41
C LEU A 485 30.08 -34.72 -18.66
N ASP A 486 30.99 -34.99 -19.60
CA ASP A 486 32.12 -34.13 -19.95
C ASP A 486 31.95 -33.46 -21.32
N GLU A 487 30.78 -33.61 -21.97
CA GLU A 487 30.61 -33.25 -23.37
C GLU A 487 30.65 -31.71 -23.59
N PRO A 488 31.64 -31.15 -24.30
CA PRO A 488 31.81 -29.69 -24.38
C PRO A 488 30.66 -28.94 -25.06
N TRP A 489 29.85 -29.63 -25.87
CA TRP A 489 28.69 -29.04 -26.56
C TRP A 489 27.60 -28.56 -25.59
N ARG A 490 27.59 -29.01 -24.33
CA ARG A 490 26.61 -28.61 -23.30
C ARG A 490 26.68 -27.15 -22.86
N SER A 491 27.74 -26.42 -23.22
CA SER A 491 27.93 -25.02 -22.82
C SER A 491 26.85 -24.08 -23.37
N THR A 492 26.39 -23.15 -22.54
CA THR A 492 25.54 -22.02 -22.98
C THR A 492 26.21 -21.08 -23.98
N ASN A 493 27.54 -21.13 -24.12
CA ASN A 493 28.28 -20.40 -25.15
C ASN A 493 28.21 -21.02 -26.55
N ASN A 494 27.85 -22.30 -26.69
CA ASN A 494 27.79 -22.95 -27.99
C ASN A 494 26.51 -22.56 -28.75
N THR A 495 26.66 -22.20 -30.02
CA THR A 495 25.57 -21.87 -30.94
C THR A 495 25.33 -23.03 -31.91
N TYR A 496 24.05 -23.27 -32.24
CA TYR A 496 23.61 -24.43 -33.03
C TYR A 496 24.31 -24.57 -34.41
N LEU A 497 24.91 -25.73 -34.67
CA LEU A 497 25.62 -26.06 -35.92
C LEU A 497 25.17 -27.39 -36.55
N THR A 498 24.04 -27.36 -37.28
CA THR A 498 23.57 -28.39 -38.25
C THR A 498 23.23 -29.81 -37.75
N ARG A 499 23.65 -30.20 -36.55
CA ARG A 499 23.14 -31.39 -35.83
C ARG A 499 22.72 -30.97 -34.42
N TYR A 500 21.60 -31.50 -33.96
CA TYR A 500 21.11 -31.31 -32.60
C TYR A 500 21.50 -32.48 -31.70
N ASN A 501 21.87 -32.19 -30.46
CA ASN A 501 22.01 -33.17 -29.38
C ASN A 501 20.72 -33.20 -28.53
N CYS A 502 20.47 -34.31 -27.83
CA CYS A 502 19.31 -34.43 -26.96
C CYS A 502 19.49 -35.44 -25.81
N ASP A 503 19.02 -35.07 -24.61
CA ASP A 503 19.13 -35.87 -23.39
C ASP A 503 17.96 -36.88 -23.20
N THR A 504 17.50 -37.46 -24.31
CA THR A 504 16.38 -38.43 -24.33
C THR A 504 16.77 -39.83 -23.85
N ASP A 505 18.00 -40.00 -23.36
CA ASP A 505 18.55 -41.20 -22.73
C ASP A 505 18.89 -41.01 -21.23
N LYS A 506 18.89 -39.78 -20.72
CA LYS A 506 19.39 -39.48 -19.37
C LYS A 506 18.35 -39.82 -18.29
N VAL A 507 18.69 -40.77 -17.42
CA VAL A 507 17.90 -41.15 -16.23
C VAL A 507 18.87 -41.56 -15.11
N GLY A 508 18.87 -40.83 -14.00
CA GLY A 508 19.73 -41.12 -12.84
C GLY A 508 20.66 -39.96 -12.46
N TRP A 509 21.68 -40.25 -11.67
CA TRP A 509 22.61 -39.24 -11.14
C TRP A 509 23.78 -38.99 -12.08
N TYR A 510 23.98 -37.72 -12.45
CA TYR A 510 25.04 -37.27 -13.35
C TYR A 510 25.89 -36.15 -12.72
N ARG A 511 27.14 -36.03 -13.15
CA ARG A 511 28.07 -34.96 -12.77
C ARG A 511 28.61 -34.26 -14.02
N PHE A 512 28.40 -32.95 -14.13
CA PHE A 512 29.00 -32.16 -15.21
C PHE A 512 30.48 -31.84 -14.91
N VAL A 513 31.34 -31.94 -15.92
CA VAL A 513 32.76 -31.59 -15.87
C VAL A 513 33.25 -31.01 -17.21
N GLY A 514 34.49 -30.51 -17.23
CA GLY A 514 35.16 -30.10 -18.47
C GLY A 514 34.79 -28.70 -18.94
N ALA A 515 35.18 -28.37 -20.18
CA ALA A 515 35.11 -27.02 -20.73
C ALA A 515 33.68 -26.51 -20.99
N GLY A 516 32.66 -27.36 -20.90
CA GLY A 516 31.27 -26.95 -21.02
C GLY A 516 30.76 -26.11 -19.83
N GLY A 517 31.34 -26.31 -18.65
CA GLY A 517 30.86 -25.82 -17.36
C GLY A 517 30.68 -26.96 -16.35
N VAL A 518 30.85 -26.69 -15.05
CA VAL A 518 30.83 -27.72 -13.98
C VAL A 518 29.51 -27.79 -13.21
N ARG A 519 28.56 -26.89 -13.50
CA ARG A 519 27.18 -26.90 -13.00
C ARG A 519 26.21 -26.48 -14.10
N MET A 520 24.91 -26.77 -13.89
CA MET A 520 23.85 -26.24 -14.75
C MET A 520 23.73 -24.71 -14.67
N SER A 521 23.12 -24.08 -15.67
CA SER A 521 22.75 -22.65 -15.60
C SER A 521 21.66 -22.41 -14.56
N GLU A 522 21.86 -21.39 -13.71
CA GLU A 522 20.85 -20.84 -12.77
C GLU A 522 20.01 -19.72 -13.40
N SER A 523 20.38 -19.28 -14.61
CA SER A 523 19.73 -18.22 -15.37
C SER A 523 19.15 -18.75 -16.68
N CYS A 524 18.14 -18.03 -17.20
CA CYS A 524 17.49 -18.35 -18.45
C CYS A 524 18.48 -18.37 -19.62
N VAL A 525 18.58 -19.54 -20.27
CA VAL A 525 19.45 -19.73 -21.43
C VAL A 525 18.68 -19.32 -22.70
N PRO A 526 19.22 -18.41 -23.55
CA PRO A 526 18.57 -18.03 -24.81
C PRO A 526 18.40 -19.20 -25.78
N GLU A 527 17.41 -19.11 -26.66
CA GLU A 527 17.12 -20.10 -27.72
C GLU A 527 18.36 -20.41 -28.60
N LEU A 528 18.40 -21.64 -29.15
CA LEU A 528 19.48 -22.13 -30.02
C LEU A 528 20.87 -22.09 -29.35
N ARG A 529 20.97 -22.68 -28.15
CA ARG A 529 22.22 -22.85 -27.38
C ARG A 529 22.40 -24.31 -26.93
N CYS A 530 23.61 -24.64 -26.47
CA CYS A 530 23.96 -25.99 -25.98
C CYS A 530 23.70 -27.11 -27.02
N ASP A 531 23.89 -26.78 -28.30
CA ASP A 531 23.58 -27.59 -29.48
C ASP A 531 22.17 -28.22 -29.50
N THR A 532 21.17 -27.49 -29.01
CA THR A 532 19.76 -27.89 -29.08
C THR A 532 18.82 -26.73 -29.44
N HIS A 533 17.53 -27.03 -29.65
CA HIS A 533 16.52 -26.01 -29.93
C HIS A 533 16.01 -25.33 -28.64
N ALA A 534 15.57 -26.12 -27.65
CA ALA A 534 15.10 -25.64 -26.35
C ALA A 534 16.10 -26.00 -25.23
N PRO A 535 17.01 -25.09 -24.86
CA PRO A 535 17.96 -25.32 -23.79
C PRO A 535 17.30 -25.37 -22.41
N MET A 536 17.80 -26.22 -21.51
CA MET A 536 17.28 -26.38 -20.15
C MET A 536 18.21 -25.82 -19.07
N TRP A 537 17.62 -25.09 -18.11
CA TRP A 537 18.28 -24.41 -17.00
C TRP A 537 17.51 -24.62 -15.69
N ILE A 538 18.12 -24.41 -14.51
CA ILE A 538 17.43 -24.57 -13.22
C ILE A 538 16.92 -23.25 -12.66
N THR A 539 15.70 -23.25 -12.10
CA THR A 539 15.18 -22.12 -11.34
C THR A 539 15.64 -22.19 -9.89
N GLY A 540 16.31 -21.13 -9.42
CA GLY A 540 16.84 -21.03 -8.06
C GLY A 540 18.25 -21.61 -7.92
N SER A 541 18.96 -21.21 -6.87
CA SER A 541 20.37 -21.51 -6.66
C SER A 541 20.67 -23.00 -6.46
N HIS A 542 21.88 -23.42 -6.82
CA HIS A 542 22.42 -24.72 -6.42
C HIS A 542 22.50 -24.84 -4.88
N PRO A 543 22.30 -26.06 -4.32
CA PRO A 543 22.38 -26.29 -2.88
C PRO A 543 23.81 -26.16 -2.35
N LEU A 544 23.92 -25.97 -1.04
CA LEU A 544 25.14 -26.11 -0.25
C LEU A 544 25.28 -27.56 0.25
N VAL A 545 26.50 -27.95 0.66
CA VAL A 545 26.79 -29.31 1.18
C VAL A 545 25.97 -29.61 2.45
N SER A 546 25.64 -28.58 3.22
CA SER A 546 24.73 -28.64 4.38
C SER A 546 23.31 -29.10 4.05
N ASP A 547 22.87 -28.94 2.80
CA ASP A 547 21.45 -29.01 2.45
C ASP A 547 21.03 -30.43 2.07
N GLY A 548 21.99 -31.26 1.67
CA GLY A 548 21.77 -32.64 1.25
C GLY A 548 21.27 -32.72 -0.19
N ILE A 549 20.18 -33.46 -0.40
CA ILE A 549 19.50 -33.57 -1.70
C ILE A 549 18.36 -32.55 -1.72
N VAL A 550 18.44 -31.56 -2.61
CA VAL A 550 17.46 -30.47 -2.76
C VAL A 550 16.74 -30.60 -4.10
N SER A 551 15.42 -30.39 -4.08
CA SER A 551 14.59 -30.35 -5.28
C SER A 551 14.62 -28.96 -5.93
N ARG A 552 14.83 -28.91 -7.24
CA ARG A 552 14.73 -27.70 -8.09
C ARG A 552 13.88 -28.01 -9.33
N THR A 553 13.36 -26.97 -9.97
CA THR A 553 12.63 -27.09 -11.23
C THR A 553 13.56 -26.70 -12.37
N ALA A 554 13.77 -27.60 -13.33
CA ALA A 554 14.46 -27.31 -14.57
C ALA A 554 13.44 -26.82 -15.61
N CYS A 555 13.66 -25.64 -16.18
CA CYS A 555 12.81 -24.98 -17.16
C CYS A 555 13.41 -25.05 -18.58
N ALA A 556 12.55 -25.02 -19.58
CA ALA A 556 12.87 -25.00 -21.01
C ALA A 556 11.90 -24.11 -21.78
N HIS A 557 12.31 -23.61 -22.95
CA HIS A 557 11.47 -22.79 -23.81
C HIS A 557 11.88 -22.81 -25.28
N TRP A 558 10.96 -22.36 -26.15
CA TRP A 558 11.10 -22.29 -27.61
C TRP A 558 10.78 -20.90 -28.19
N SER A 559 10.40 -19.94 -27.34
CA SER A 559 9.99 -18.58 -27.74
C SER A 559 9.78 -17.68 -26.53
N GLY A 560 10.73 -16.78 -26.24
CA GLY A 560 10.55 -15.56 -25.42
C GLY A 560 10.31 -15.71 -23.90
N ASN A 561 9.42 -16.60 -23.45
CA ASN A 561 9.19 -16.88 -22.03
C ASN A 561 10.10 -18.02 -21.57
N CYS A 562 11.00 -17.72 -20.63
CA CYS A 562 12.04 -18.63 -20.13
C CYS A 562 11.59 -19.97 -19.51
N CYS A 563 10.29 -20.20 -19.26
CA CYS A 563 9.79 -21.48 -18.74
C CYS A 563 8.42 -21.84 -19.35
N LEU A 564 8.42 -22.36 -20.59
CA LEU A 564 7.23 -22.90 -21.26
C LEU A 564 7.03 -24.40 -21.02
N TRP A 565 8.09 -25.12 -20.67
CA TRP A 565 8.04 -26.50 -20.16
C TRP A 565 8.96 -26.64 -18.96
N SER A 566 8.67 -27.57 -18.05
CA SER A 566 9.55 -27.85 -16.91
C SER A 566 9.49 -29.29 -16.41
N THR A 567 10.50 -29.68 -15.64
CA THR A 567 10.60 -30.96 -14.94
C THR A 567 11.34 -30.79 -13.63
N THR A 568 11.07 -31.64 -12.64
CA THR A 568 11.82 -31.64 -11.37
C THR A 568 13.19 -32.29 -11.56
N VAL A 569 14.24 -31.66 -11.02
CA VAL A 569 15.58 -32.24 -10.89
C VAL A 569 15.98 -32.23 -9.41
N LEU A 570 16.62 -33.30 -8.95
CA LEU A 570 17.22 -33.33 -7.61
C LEU A 570 18.70 -32.99 -7.73
N ILE A 571 19.22 -32.17 -6.83
CA ILE A 571 20.61 -31.72 -6.84
C ILE A 571 21.22 -31.99 -5.46
N LYS A 572 22.43 -32.56 -5.42
CA LYS A 572 23.25 -32.65 -4.21
C LYS A 572 24.58 -31.94 -4.42
N ALA A 573 24.99 -31.14 -3.44
CA ALA A 573 26.34 -30.59 -3.37
C ALA A 573 27.25 -31.59 -2.66
N CYS A 574 28.40 -31.88 -3.27
CA CYS A 574 29.34 -32.90 -2.81
C CYS A 574 30.57 -32.29 -2.15
N THR A 575 31.11 -33.00 -1.16
CA THR A 575 32.42 -32.70 -0.58
C THR A 575 33.49 -32.76 -1.68
N GLY A 576 34.11 -31.61 -1.96
CA GLY A 576 34.94 -31.40 -3.16
C GLY A 576 34.44 -30.32 -4.11
N GLY A 577 33.35 -29.61 -3.80
CA GLY A 577 32.96 -28.38 -4.51
C GLY A 577 32.31 -28.59 -5.87
N TYR A 578 31.67 -29.74 -6.09
CA TYR A 578 30.91 -30.06 -7.30
C TYR A 578 29.49 -30.50 -6.97
N HIS A 579 28.60 -30.44 -7.96
CA HIS A 579 27.22 -30.86 -7.83
C HIS A 579 26.93 -32.12 -8.64
N VAL A 580 26.00 -32.93 -8.15
CA VAL A 580 25.43 -34.08 -8.86
C VAL A 580 23.93 -33.90 -9.01
N TYR A 581 23.40 -34.31 -10.16
CA TYR A 581 22.06 -34.00 -10.64
C TYR A 581 21.31 -35.28 -10.96
N LYS A 582 20.15 -35.52 -10.35
CA LYS A 582 19.23 -36.57 -10.77
C LYS A 582 18.42 -36.03 -11.95
N LEU A 583 18.86 -36.39 -13.16
CA LEU A 583 18.25 -35.96 -14.41
C LEU A 583 17.12 -36.91 -14.80
N ASN A 584 16.06 -36.34 -15.36
CA ASN A 584 14.91 -37.05 -15.91
C ASN A 584 14.98 -37.08 -17.45
N ARG A 585 14.41 -38.12 -18.06
CA ARG A 585 14.36 -38.29 -19.51
C ARG A 585 13.60 -37.13 -20.16
N THR A 586 14.19 -36.45 -21.13
CA THR A 586 13.47 -35.41 -21.88
C THR A 586 12.46 -36.04 -22.88
N PRO A 587 11.27 -35.44 -23.07
CA PRO A 587 10.20 -36.06 -23.86
C PRO A 587 10.41 -36.02 -25.39
N VAL A 588 11.26 -35.11 -25.88
CA VAL A 588 11.54 -34.92 -27.32
C VAL A 588 13.01 -34.63 -27.56
N CYS A 589 13.53 -34.97 -28.74
CA CYS A 589 14.95 -34.83 -29.08
C CYS A 589 15.37 -33.39 -29.46
N HIS A 590 14.86 -32.41 -28.71
CA HIS A 590 15.08 -30.97 -28.88
C HIS A 590 15.33 -30.24 -27.54
N LEU A 591 15.60 -31.01 -26.48
CA LEU A 591 15.80 -30.58 -25.09
C LEU A 591 17.11 -31.18 -24.55
N THR A 592 18.00 -30.33 -24.02
CA THR A 592 19.26 -30.71 -23.35
C THR A 592 19.48 -29.91 -22.07
N TYR A 593 20.14 -30.52 -21.09
CA TYR A 593 20.57 -29.88 -19.86
C TYR A 593 21.86 -29.08 -20.09
N CYS A 594 21.77 -27.75 -20.02
CA CYS A 594 22.86 -26.82 -20.28
C CYS A 594 23.77 -26.56 -19.08
N THR A 595 25.06 -26.38 -19.35
CA THR A 595 26.08 -26.02 -18.36
C THR A 595 26.57 -24.58 -18.53
N ASP A 596 26.75 -23.88 -17.41
CA ASP A 596 27.22 -22.49 -17.35
C ASP A 596 28.77 -22.45 -17.38
N PRO A 597 29.42 -21.85 -18.41
CA PRO A 597 30.88 -21.84 -18.53
C PRO A 597 31.57 -20.89 -17.55
N SER A 598 30.87 -19.90 -16.98
CA SER A 598 31.45 -18.96 -15.99
C SER A 598 31.87 -19.64 -14.67
N THR A 599 31.49 -20.91 -14.53
CA THR A 599 31.65 -21.75 -13.34
C THR A 599 33.00 -22.47 -13.28
N VAL A 600 33.73 -22.44 -14.40
CA VAL A 600 35.14 -22.83 -14.48
C VAL A 600 35.97 -21.64 -13.96
N SER A 601 36.16 -21.58 -12.65
CA SER A 601 36.83 -20.44 -12.01
C SER A 601 38.33 -20.37 -12.33
N ASP A 602 38.79 -19.25 -12.89
CA ASP A 602 40.20 -18.89 -12.87
C ASP A 602 40.69 -18.71 -11.42
N TYR A 603 41.74 -19.44 -11.03
CA TYR A 603 42.26 -19.49 -9.66
C TYR A 603 42.92 -18.17 -9.25
N SER A 604 42.13 -17.21 -8.74
CA SER A 604 42.55 -15.83 -8.48
C SER A 604 43.06 -15.58 -7.04
N THR A 605 42.21 -15.21 -6.08
CA THR A 605 42.56 -14.55 -4.81
C THR A 605 42.39 -15.43 -3.55
N CYS A 606 42.51 -14.81 -2.37
CA CYS A 606 42.14 -15.31 -1.03
C CYS A 606 41.64 -14.13 -0.18
N ALA A 607 41.02 -14.40 0.99
CA ALA A 607 40.58 -13.37 1.94
C ALA A 607 41.75 -12.59 2.57
N ALA A 608 41.47 -11.39 3.12
CA ALA A 608 42.49 -10.44 3.55
C ALA A 608 43.29 -10.86 4.80
N ASP A 609 42.75 -11.73 5.65
CA ASP A 609 43.42 -12.35 6.82
C ASP A 609 44.00 -13.75 6.50
N GLU A 610 43.90 -14.19 5.24
CA GLU A 610 44.42 -15.47 4.75
C GLU A 610 45.51 -15.26 3.66
N VAL A 611 46.17 -16.36 3.26
CA VAL A 611 47.22 -16.39 2.23
C VAL A 611 47.11 -17.65 1.36
N LYS A 612 47.31 -17.48 0.05
CA LYS A 612 47.20 -18.55 -0.96
C LYS A 612 48.43 -19.46 -0.93
N ARG A 613 48.22 -20.78 -0.89
CA ARG A 613 49.27 -21.83 -0.98
C ARG A 613 48.80 -22.97 -1.89
N PHE A 614 49.74 -23.72 -2.48
CA PHE A 614 49.43 -24.83 -3.39
C PHE A 614 49.56 -26.18 -2.68
N ILE A 615 48.49 -26.97 -2.64
CA ILE A 615 48.39 -28.23 -1.90
C ILE A 615 47.57 -29.24 -2.72
N ASN A 616 48.07 -30.47 -2.86
CA ASN A 616 47.39 -31.59 -3.53
C ASN A 616 46.78 -31.25 -4.91
N GLY A 617 47.54 -30.53 -5.75
CA GLY A 617 47.12 -30.16 -7.11
C GLY A 617 46.16 -28.97 -7.20
N THR A 618 45.83 -28.32 -6.09
CA THR A 618 44.90 -27.16 -6.03
C THR A 618 45.51 -26.00 -5.25
N TYR A 619 45.06 -24.76 -5.52
CA TYR A 619 45.38 -23.62 -4.67
C TYR A 619 44.34 -23.48 -3.56
N GLN A 620 44.80 -23.24 -2.33
CA GLN A 620 43.97 -23.17 -1.12
C GLN A 620 44.41 -21.98 -0.25
N CYS A 621 43.52 -21.46 0.59
CA CYS A 621 43.80 -20.33 1.49
C CYS A 621 44.09 -20.81 2.92
N GLN A 622 45.00 -20.15 3.63
CA GLN A 622 45.34 -20.41 5.05
C GLN A 622 45.43 -19.10 5.84
N CYS A 623 44.97 -19.09 7.10
CA CYS A 623 45.10 -17.95 8.01
C CYS A 623 46.56 -17.49 8.21
N LYS A 624 46.76 -16.17 8.18
CA LYS A 624 48.05 -15.53 8.50
C LYS A 624 48.40 -15.68 9.99
N ASP A 625 49.69 -15.59 10.29
CA ASP A 625 50.22 -15.75 11.66
C ASP A 625 49.80 -14.62 12.62
N GLU A 626 49.53 -13.42 12.12
CA GLU A 626 49.10 -12.25 12.92
C GLU A 626 47.68 -12.38 13.50
N TYR A 627 46.83 -13.27 12.95
CA TYR A 627 45.47 -13.54 13.44
C TYR A 627 45.37 -14.84 14.24
N LYS A 628 46.49 -15.35 14.78
CA LYS A 628 46.53 -16.53 15.65
C LYS A 628 46.55 -16.10 17.12
N VAL A 629 45.73 -16.73 17.94
CA VAL A 629 45.69 -16.52 19.40
C VAL A 629 45.90 -17.83 20.14
N SER A 630 46.34 -17.77 21.40
CA SER A 630 46.82 -18.91 22.18
C SER A 630 45.94 -19.28 23.37
N ALA A 631 45.19 -18.32 23.93
CA ALA A 631 44.19 -18.56 24.96
C ALA A 631 42.89 -17.78 24.68
N LEU A 632 41.77 -18.26 25.21
CA LEU A 632 40.45 -17.67 24.97
C LEU A 632 40.34 -16.24 25.54
N SER A 633 40.97 -16.02 26.70
CA SER A 633 41.08 -14.72 27.37
C SER A 633 41.86 -13.64 26.60
N GLU A 634 42.52 -13.98 25.48
CA GLU A 634 43.20 -13.03 24.59
C GLU A 634 42.25 -12.40 23.56
N ILE A 635 41.09 -13.02 23.27
CA ILE A 635 40.14 -12.55 22.27
C ILE A 635 39.52 -11.21 22.69
N ARG A 636 39.60 -10.20 21.82
CA ARG A 636 38.98 -8.88 21.99
C ARG A 636 38.13 -8.56 20.76
N PRO A 637 36.78 -8.67 20.83
CA PRO A 637 35.94 -8.33 19.70
C PRO A 637 35.86 -6.82 19.48
N THR A 638 35.74 -6.42 18.22
CA THR A 638 35.48 -5.03 17.82
C THR A 638 34.02 -4.70 18.10
N LEU A 639 33.76 -3.78 19.04
CA LEU A 639 32.40 -3.35 19.36
C LEU A 639 31.94 -2.21 18.43
N THR A 640 30.71 -2.30 17.94
CA THR A 640 30.06 -1.29 17.07
C THR A 640 28.66 -0.99 17.58
N CYS A 641 28.34 0.29 17.79
CA CYS A 641 27.04 0.74 18.30
C CYS A 641 26.12 1.13 17.15
N GLU A 642 25.08 0.35 16.88
CA GLU A 642 24.09 0.61 15.84
C GLU A 642 22.81 1.23 16.43
N ASN A 643 21.99 1.88 15.60
CA ASN A 643 20.79 2.62 16.05
C ASN A 643 19.73 1.75 16.77
N ARG A 644 19.78 0.43 16.65
CA ARG A 644 18.85 -0.52 17.31
C ARG A 644 19.54 -1.74 17.93
N ALA A 645 20.88 -1.85 17.87
CA ALA A 645 21.62 -2.99 18.42
C ALA A 645 23.09 -2.65 18.78
N ILE A 646 23.70 -3.47 19.64
CA ILE A 646 25.15 -3.46 19.91
C ILE A 646 25.79 -4.65 19.19
N ARG A 647 26.65 -4.40 18.20
CA ARG A 647 27.43 -5.43 17.48
C ARG A 647 28.76 -5.68 18.18
N ALA A 648 29.18 -6.94 18.23
CA ALA A 648 30.50 -7.39 18.66
C ALA A 648 31.09 -8.34 17.61
N THR A 649 32.20 -7.96 17.00
CA THR A 649 32.78 -8.65 15.83
C THR A 649 34.09 -9.36 16.16
N PHE A 650 34.20 -10.62 15.76
CA PHE A 650 35.30 -11.56 16.00
C PHE A 650 35.89 -12.04 14.66
N HIS A 651 37.21 -12.24 14.59
CA HIS A 651 37.85 -12.79 13.38
C HIS A 651 37.81 -14.32 13.37
N LYS A 652 37.42 -14.93 12.23
CA LYS A 652 37.34 -16.39 12.11
C LYS A 652 38.68 -17.06 12.26
N CYS A 653 39.78 -16.45 11.80
CA CYS A 653 41.11 -17.00 11.97
C CYS A 653 41.52 -17.17 13.44
N GLN A 654 41.16 -16.23 14.32
CA GLN A 654 41.45 -16.34 15.76
C GLN A 654 40.71 -17.55 16.36
N LEU A 655 39.42 -17.71 16.08
CA LEU A 655 38.60 -18.82 16.55
C LEU A 655 39.07 -20.18 15.98
N LYS A 656 39.35 -20.24 14.66
CA LYS A 656 39.95 -21.41 13.99
C LYS A 656 41.26 -21.84 14.67
N THR A 657 42.09 -20.90 15.15
CA THR A 657 43.42 -21.23 15.71
C THR A 657 43.40 -21.83 17.10
N LEU A 658 42.35 -21.57 17.90
CA LEU A 658 42.07 -22.29 19.14
C LEU A 658 41.33 -23.62 18.90
N ASN A 659 41.16 -24.02 17.63
CA ASN A 659 40.36 -25.16 17.19
C ASN A 659 38.89 -25.10 17.68
N ILE A 660 38.38 -23.89 17.91
CA ILE A 660 36.98 -23.64 18.31
C ILE A 660 36.12 -23.74 17.05
N ASN A 661 35.13 -24.64 17.05
CA ASN A 661 34.14 -24.64 15.99
C ASN A 661 33.26 -23.38 16.13
N ILE A 662 33.16 -22.62 15.05
CA ILE A 662 32.30 -21.44 14.95
C ILE A 662 30.84 -21.77 15.31
N GLN A 663 30.41 -23.01 15.06
CA GLN A 663 29.07 -23.50 15.37
C GLN A 663 28.89 -24.02 16.82
N SER A 664 29.95 -24.11 17.64
CA SER A 664 29.87 -24.49 19.07
C SER A 664 30.05 -23.31 20.04
N ILE A 665 29.86 -22.09 19.54
CA ILE A 665 29.84 -20.85 20.33
C ILE A 665 28.46 -20.72 20.99
N ASN A 666 28.33 -21.26 22.20
CA ASN A 666 27.07 -21.27 22.96
C ASN A 666 26.90 -19.97 23.75
N LEU A 667 26.00 -19.13 23.23
CA LEU A 667 25.49 -17.92 23.88
C LEU A 667 24.59 -18.30 25.06
N LYS A 668 25.04 -18.01 26.28
CA LYS A 668 24.36 -18.40 27.54
C LYS A 668 22.94 -17.83 27.69
N ASN A 669 22.62 -16.76 26.95
CA ASN A 669 21.28 -16.21 26.81
C ASN A 669 20.92 -15.99 25.32
N SER A 670 21.07 -17.03 24.50
CA SER A 670 20.97 -17.01 23.03
C SER A 670 19.71 -16.39 22.44
N LYS A 671 18.58 -16.36 23.17
CA LYS A 671 17.34 -15.69 22.73
C LYS A 671 17.47 -14.16 22.60
N CYS A 672 18.48 -13.57 23.23
CA CYS A 672 18.65 -12.13 23.40
C CYS A 672 19.73 -11.53 22.48
N PHE A 673 20.29 -12.34 21.58
CA PHE A 673 21.36 -11.94 20.67
C PHE A 673 21.16 -12.55 19.28
N LEU A 674 21.44 -11.78 18.23
CA LEU A 674 21.39 -12.22 16.84
C LEU A 674 22.81 -12.50 16.34
N TYR A 675 23.00 -13.63 15.67
CA TYR A 675 24.28 -14.04 15.06
C TYR A 675 24.29 -13.66 13.57
N GLN A 676 25.40 -13.11 13.08
CA GLN A 676 25.61 -12.83 11.66
C GLN A 676 27.05 -13.18 11.27
N GLU A 677 27.24 -13.80 10.10
CA GLU A 677 28.54 -14.25 9.63
C GLU A 677 28.87 -13.63 8.27
N ASP A 678 30.12 -13.19 8.08
CA ASP A 678 30.61 -12.63 6.82
C ASP A 678 31.73 -13.50 6.23
N SER A 679 31.58 -13.85 4.96
CA SER A 679 32.53 -14.65 4.17
C SER A 679 33.56 -13.80 3.43
N ALA A 680 33.26 -12.53 3.15
CA ALA A 680 34.14 -11.62 2.41
C ALA A 680 35.22 -11.01 3.33
N THR A 681 34.87 -10.62 4.55
CA THR A 681 35.83 -10.16 5.57
C THR A 681 36.37 -11.27 6.48
N ASN A 682 35.86 -12.50 6.37
CA ASN A 682 36.21 -13.64 7.24
C ASN A 682 35.92 -13.36 8.74
N THR A 683 34.82 -12.66 9.04
CA THR A 683 34.42 -12.30 10.41
C THR A 683 33.06 -12.85 10.83
N ILE A 684 32.80 -12.79 12.14
CA ILE A 684 31.55 -13.17 12.81
C ILE A 684 31.11 -12.00 13.67
N SER A 685 29.82 -11.66 13.65
CA SER A 685 29.20 -10.62 14.46
C SER A 685 28.13 -11.20 15.37
N VAL A 686 28.08 -10.76 16.63
CA VAL A 686 26.94 -10.98 17.53
C VAL A 686 26.32 -9.64 17.90
N LEU A 687 25.00 -9.54 17.78
CA LEU A 687 24.21 -8.31 17.91
C LEU A 687 23.27 -8.41 19.12
N SER A 688 23.29 -7.45 20.04
CA SER A 688 22.32 -7.34 21.14
C SER A 688 21.29 -6.23 20.84
N PRO A 689 20.01 -6.55 20.57
CA PRO A 689 18.97 -5.55 20.35
C PRO A 689 18.77 -4.65 21.58
N LEU A 690 18.50 -3.36 21.37
CA LEU A 690 18.35 -2.35 22.45
C LEU A 690 16.97 -2.40 23.13
N GLN A 691 16.53 -3.59 23.57
CA GLN A 691 15.22 -3.82 24.17
C GLN A 691 15.33 -4.39 25.60
N MET A 692 14.61 -3.78 26.54
CA MET A 692 14.56 -4.24 27.93
C MET A 692 13.53 -5.36 28.11
N ASP A 693 13.83 -6.54 27.58
CA ASP A 693 13.01 -7.73 27.80
C ASP A 693 13.30 -8.41 29.15
N VAL A 694 12.27 -8.91 29.83
CA VAL A 694 12.29 -9.37 31.24
C VAL A 694 12.87 -10.77 31.34
N GLY A 695 14.16 -10.86 31.04
CA GLY A 695 14.95 -12.10 31.00
C GLY A 695 16.29 -11.92 30.28
N CYS A 696 16.46 -10.87 29.47
CA CYS A 696 17.64 -10.65 28.63
C CYS A 696 18.82 -9.94 29.33
N GLY A 697 18.70 -9.59 30.61
CA GLY A 697 19.79 -9.04 31.42
C GLY A 697 20.25 -7.63 31.06
N MET A 698 19.73 -7.03 29.97
CA MET A 698 20.10 -5.70 29.51
C MET A 698 19.75 -4.62 30.54
N GLN A 699 20.77 -3.85 30.95
CA GLN A 699 20.67 -2.76 31.90
C GLN A 699 20.67 -1.41 31.17
N LEU A 700 19.69 -0.58 31.50
CA LEU A 700 19.54 0.77 30.99
C LEU A 700 20.04 1.77 32.03
N ILE A 701 21.24 2.32 31.85
CA ILE A 701 21.76 3.37 32.71
C ILE A 701 21.50 4.72 32.03
N ARG A 702 20.46 5.41 32.52
CA ARG A 702 20.08 6.75 32.06
C ARG A 702 20.75 7.82 32.93
N ASN A 703 21.42 8.78 32.28
CA ASN A 703 21.74 10.08 32.85
C ASN A 703 21.08 11.19 32.01
N ASP A 704 21.22 12.45 32.42
CA ASP A 704 20.50 13.59 31.86
C ASP A 704 20.87 13.94 30.40
N THR A 705 21.91 13.30 29.83
CA THR A 705 22.43 13.59 28.48
C THR A 705 22.62 12.33 27.63
N HIS A 706 22.88 11.19 28.25
CA HIS A 706 23.16 9.93 27.57
C HIS A 706 22.44 8.75 28.25
N VAL A 707 22.06 7.75 27.46
CA VAL A 707 21.55 6.46 27.91
C VAL A 707 22.54 5.41 27.46
N THR A 708 23.16 4.74 28.42
CA THR A 708 24.02 3.60 28.18
C THR A 708 23.22 2.32 28.31
N TYR A 709 23.11 1.58 27.20
CA TYR A 709 22.67 0.20 27.23
C TYR A 709 23.89 -0.66 27.52
N ILE A 710 23.86 -1.38 28.63
CA ILE A 710 24.87 -2.35 29.02
C ILE A 710 24.24 -3.74 28.93
N ASN A 711 24.90 -4.66 28.25
CA ASN A 711 24.57 -6.07 28.32
C ASN A 711 25.86 -6.90 28.51
N VAL A 712 25.73 -8.14 28.95
CA VAL A 712 26.88 -9.03 29.13
C VAL A 712 26.72 -10.23 28.22
N LEU A 713 27.64 -10.34 27.27
CA LEU A 713 27.71 -11.44 26.32
C LEU A 713 28.59 -12.53 26.92
N ASP A 714 27.95 -13.52 27.53
CA ASP A 714 28.63 -14.67 28.12
C ASP A 714 28.71 -15.80 27.06
N LEU A 715 29.94 -16.07 26.62
CA LEU A 715 30.26 -17.04 25.57
C LEU A 715 30.90 -18.28 26.21
N SER A 716 30.12 -19.35 26.32
CA SER A 716 30.65 -20.69 26.57
C SER A 716 31.02 -21.35 25.24
N MET A 717 32.15 -22.06 25.18
CA MET A 717 32.63 -22.70 23.95
C MET A 717 32.94 -24.18 24.22
N GLU A 718 32.24 -25.06 23.53
CA GLU A 718 32.36 -26.50 23.77
C GLU A 718 33.58 -27.09 23.06
N SER A 719 34.54 -27.58 23.83
CA SER A 719 35.75 -28.26 23.36
C SER A 719 35.50 -29.74 23.05
N GLY A 720 34.54 -30.03 22.17
CA GLY A 720 34.34 -31.34 21.52
C GLY A 720 33.74 -32.48 22.36
N ASP A 721 33.94 -32.49 23.68
CA ASP A 721 33.41 -33.52 24.60
C ASP A 721 32.30 -32.98 25.52
N LEU A 722 31.42 -33.89 25.95
CA LEU A 722 30.14 -33.65 26.68
C LEU A 722 30.27 -33.06 28.12
N ILE A 723 31.40 -32.45 28.50
CA ILE A 723 31.60 -31.83 29.81
C ILE A 723 32.46 -30.55 29.69
N ILE A 724 31.87 -29.39 29.97
CA ILE A 724 32.59 -28.11 30.09
C ILE A 724 33.59 -28.19 31.25
N ARG A 725 34.86 -27.78 31.03
CA ARG A 725 35.92 -27.91 32.06
C ARG A 725 36.70 -26.66 32.45
N ASN A 726 36.70 -25.56 31.68
CA ASN A 726 37.05 -24.20 32.14
C ASN A 726 36.94 -23.15 31.01
N GLU A 727 37.02 -21.88 31.41
CA GLU A 727 37.01 -20.63 30.63
C GLU A 727 35.72 -20.29 29.86
N GLU A 728 34.97 -19.32 30.41
CA GLU A 728 33.86 -18.64 29.77
C GLU A 728 34.31 -17.24 29.34
N LEU A 729 34.10 -16.87 28.07
CA LEU A 729 34.53 -15.57 27.54
C LEU A 729 33.44 -14.51 27.74
N ILE A 730 33.50 -13.84 28.89
CA ILE A 730 32.54 -12.80 29.28
C ILE A 730 32.93 -11.46 28.62
N VAL A 731 32.22 -11.08 27.55
CA VAL A 731 32.40 -9.80 26.85
C VAL A 731 31.33 -8.81 27.32
N LYS A 732 31.75 -7.71 27.97
CA LYS A 732 30.83 -6.63 28.35
C LYS A 732 30.49 -5.75 27.14
N LEU A 733 29.24 -5.83 26.69
CA LEU A 733 28.69 -4.93 25.67
C LEU A 733 28.23 -3.64 26.34
N SER A 734 28.66 -2.49 25.84
CA SER A 734 28.31 -1.19 26.43
C SER A 734 28.29 -0.12 25.37
N CYS A 735 27.10 0.32 24.97
CA CYS A 735 26.92 1.42 24.01
C CYS A 735 26.16 2.57 24.66
N THR A 736 26.81 3.73 24.64
CA THR A 736 26.28 4.98 25.17
C THR A 736 25.71 5.80 24.04
N TYR A 737 24.39 5.90 23.98
CA TYR A 737 23.68 6.69 22.98
C TYR A 737 23.31 8.05 23.57
N GLN A 738 23.47 9.11 22.77
CA GLN A 738 22.92 10.42 23.12
C GLN A 738 21.40 10.33 23.06
N VAL A 739 20.75 10.58 24.19
CA VAL A 739 19.29 10.46 24.29
C VAL A 739 18.68 11.57 23.44
N ASN A 740 17.70 11.22 22.62
CA ASN A 740 16.95 12.20 21.84
C ASN A 740 15.52 11.69 21.60
N MET A 741 14.64 12.61 21.19
CA MET A 741 13.19 12.41 21.12
C MET A 741 12.74 11.15 20.37
N LEU A 742 13.38 10.82 19.24
CA LEU A 742 13.08 9.63 18.43
C LEU A 742 13.31 8.34 19.23
N VAL A 743 14.48 8.24 19.87
CA VAL A 743 14.86 7.08 20.71
C VAL A 743 14.02 7.03 21.98
N SER A 744 13.66 8.18 22.54
CA SER A 744 12.74 8.27 23.68
C SER A 744 11.35 7.73 23.32
N LEU A 745 10.83 8.09 22.14
CA LEU A 745 9.53 7.63 21.68
C LEU A 745 9.54 6.12 21.40
N SER A 746 10.57 5.62 20.71
CA SER A 746 10.66 4.20 20.31
C SER A 746 11.03 3.24 21.45
N THR A 747 11.24 3.74 22.67
CA THR A 747 11.57 2.93 23.87
C THR A 747 10.51 2.99 24.96
N ALA A 748 9.46 3.81 24.78
CA ALA A 748 8.27 3.81 25.61
C ALA A 748 7.27 2.74 25.15
N LEU A 749 6.47 2.21 26.07
CA LEU A 749 5.53 1.12 25.78
C LEU A 749 4.19 1.66 25.25
N HIS A 750 3.69 2.76 25.82
CA HIS A 750 2.42 3.38 25.42
C HIS A 750 2.54 4.92 25.35
N PRO A 751 3.41 5.48 24.48
CA PRO A 751 3.72 6.91 24.47
C PRO A 751 2.51 7.80 24.18
N PHE A 752 2.42 8.91 24.92
CA PHE A 752 1.44 9.98 24.71
C PHE A 752 1.87 10.87 23.55
N VAL A 753 1.59 10.40 22.33
CA VAL A 753 2.10 10.95 21.06
C VAL A 753 0.99 11.16 20.03
N SER A 754 1.13 12.23 19.25
CA SER A 754 0.43 12.47 17.99
C SER A 754 1.35 12.18 16.82
N SER A 755 0.84 11.68 15.70
CA SER A 755 1.64 11.57 14.47
C SER A 755 0.82 11.84 13.22
N THR A 756 1.45 12.47 12.22
CA THR A 756 0.87 12.65 10.88
C THR A 756 1.89 12.25 9.82
N ASN A 757 1.41 11.67 8.73
CA ASN A 757 2.24 11.42 7.55
C ASN A 757 2.40 12.72 6.77
N ILE A 758 3.50 12.84 6.03
CA ILE A 758 3.86 14.01 5.21
C ILE A 758 4.40 13.50 3.87
N SER A 759 3.84 13.96 2.75
CA SER A 759 4.27 13.58 1.40
C SER A 759 4.80 14.81 0.67
N ILE A 760 6.09 14.81 0.32
CA ILE A 760 6.70 15.90 -0.47
C ILE A 760 6.84 15.41 -1.91
N GLY A 761 6.38 16.22 -2.87
CA GLY A 761 6.44 15.89 -4.30
C GLY A 761 7.87 15.55 -4.76
N GLY A 762 8.05 14.34 -5.29
CA GLY A 762 9.28 13.90 -5.94
C GLY A 762 10.35 13.24 -5.06
N THR A 763 10.26 13.29 -3.72
CA THR A 763 11.34 12.75 -2.83
C THR A 763 10.90 11.66 -1.85
N GLY A 764 9.62 11.54 -1.51
CA GLY A 764 9.07 10.40 -0.75
C GLY A 764 8.10 10.77 0.37
N GLN A 765 7.75 9.77 1.17
CA GLN A 765 6.90 9.93 2.35
C GLN A 765 7.73 9.97 3.64
N PHE A 766 7.43 10.95 4.47
CA PHE A 766 7.96 11.18 5.81
C PHE A 766 6.84 11.03 6.85
N LYS A 767 7.21 10.97 8.13
CA LYS A 767 6.24 10.98 9.23
C LYS A 767 6.69 11.92 10.33
N ALA A 768 5.79 12.83 10.73
CA ALA A 768 6.00 13.73 11.85
C ALA A 768 5.34 13.20 13.13
N TYR A 769 5.98 13.44 14.26
CA TYR A 769 5.48 13.10 15.60
C TYR A 769 5.51 14.34 16.50
N MET A 770 4.53 14.46 17.41
CA MET A 770 4.47 15.45 18.50
C MET A 770 4.18 14.71 19.80
N ALA A 771 5.06 14.81 20.80
CA ALA A 771 4.93 14.07 22.05
C ALA A 771 5.12 14.96 23.29
N LEU A 772 4.49 14.57 24.40
CA LEU A 772 4.64 15.25 25.70
C LEU A 772 5.73 14.55 26.53
N TYR A 773 6.69 15.31 27.04
CA TYR A 773 7.84 14.86 27.81
C TYR A 773 7.77 15.32 29.28
N LYS A 774 8.33 14.50 30.16
CA LYS A 774 8.43 14.70 31.61
C LYS A 774 9.57 15.63 32.02
N ASP A 775 10.58 15.78 31.15
CA ASP A 775 11.82 16.52 31.41
C ASP A 775 12.11 17.57 30.33
N ASN A 776 12.89 18.58 30.72
CA ASN A 776 13.31 19.71 29.88
C ASN A 776 14.33 19.36 28.79
N ASN A 777 14.91 18.16 28.85
CA ASN A 777 15.84 17.68 27.83
C ASN A 777 15.10 16.89 26.71
N TYR A 778 13.79 16.64 26.86
CA TYR A 778 12.92 15.92 25.93
C TYR A 778 13.30 14.44 25.77
N LEU A 779 13.66 13.81 26.90
CA LEU A 779 14.26 12.47 26.93
C LEU A 779 13.35 11.38 27.47
N SER A 780 12.29 11.73 28.21
CA SER A 780 11.38 10.77 28.86
C SER A 780 9.93 11.17 28.57
N VAL A 781 9.27 10.45 27.66
CA VAL A 781 7.89 10.74 27.24
C VAL A 781 6.86 10.38 28.34
N TYR A 782 5.69 11.01 28.35
CA TYR A 782 4.51 10.54 29.08
C TYR A 782 3.88 9.33 28.39
N GLU A 783 3.14 8.52 29.14
CA GLU A 783 2.53 7.28 28.65
C GLU A 783 1.10 7.12 29.18
N GLY A 784 0.23 6.45 28.42
CA GLY A 784 -1.19 6.28 28.72
C GLY A 784 -2.11 7.05 27.76
N ALA A 785 -3.42 7.11 28.08
CA ALA A 785 -4.45 7.74 27.24
C ALA A 785 -4.93 9.12 27.76
N GLU A 786 -4.62 9.46 29.01
CA GLU A 786 -4.88 10.77 29.64
C GLU A 786 -3.66 11.10 30.52
N VAL A 787 -3.27 12.37 30.56
CA VAL A 787 -2.15 12.83 31.41
C VAL A 787 -2.66 13.80 32.48
N ILE A 788 -2.44 13.49 33.75
CA ILE A 788 -2.95 14.27 34.90
C ILE A 788 -1.79 15.04 35.55
N LEU A 789 -1.91 16.36 35.67
CA LEU A 789 -0.81 17.24 36.13
C LEU A 789 -1.29 18.37 37.05
N SER A 790 -0.36 18.89 37.87
CA SER A 790 -0.60 20.02 38.78
C SER A 790 -0.42 21.36 38.08
N SER A 791 -0.98 22.46 38.62
CA SER A 791 -0.73 23.82 38.11
C SER A 791 0.72 24.30 38.21
N SER A 792 1.61 23.55 38.88
CA SER A 792 3.05 23.81 38.97
C SER A 792 3.89 22.99 37.97
N SER A 793 3.27 22.05 37.25
CA SER A 793 3.97 21.24 36.25
C SER A 793 4.26 22.04 34.99
N LEU A 794 5.48 21.94 34.47
CA LEU A 794 5.80 22.38 33.10
C LEU A 794 5.47 21.25 32.12
N LEU A 795 4.84 21.61 31.01
CA LEU A 795 4.60 20.75 29.86
C LEU A 795 5.78 20.91 28.91
N TYR A 796 6.46 19.82 28.54
CA TYR A 796 7.54 19.84 27.54
C TYR A 796 7.06 19.16 26.26
N ILE A 797 6.85 19.92 25.18
CA ILE A 797 6.31 19.40 23.91
C ILE A 797 7.43 19.37 22.85
N GLY A 798 7.77 18.16 22.39
CA GLY A 798 8.75 17.94 21.33
C GLY A 798 8.09 17.48 20.05
N VAL A 799 8.55 17.99 18.90
CA VAL A 799 8.06 17.65 17.57
C VAL A 799 9.24 17.24 16.68
N PHE A 800 9.10 16.22 15.83
CA PHE A 800 10.20 15.74 14.97
C PHE A 800 9.74 14.89 13.78
N LEU A 801 10.65 14.68 12.82
CA LEU A 801 10.47 13.82 11.65
C LEU A 801 11.14 12.44 11.77
N ASP A 802 10.62 11.50 10.99
CA ASP A 802 11.12 10.15 10.71
C ASP A 802 10.98 9.85 9.21
N GLY A 803 11.91 9.09 8.63
CA GLY A 803 12.02 8.83 7.19
C GLY A 803 13.45 8.68 6.68
N LEU A 804 13.62 8.24 5.43
CA LEU A 804 14.92 7.79 4.90
C LEU A 804 15.95 8.89 4.61
N ASP A 805 15.53 10.13 4.33
CA ASP A 805 16.41 11.30 4.35
C ASP A 805 15.73 12.54 4.94
N VAL A 806 15.55 12.55 6.26
CA VAL A 806 15.07 13.73 7.00
C VAL A 806 16.14 14.82 7.17
N SER A 807 17.35 14.67 6.60
CA SER A 807 18.45 15.61 6.84
C SER A 807 18.32 16.91 6.04
N GLN A 808 17.60 16.87 4.93
CA GLN A 808 17.34 18.02 4.06
C GLN A 808 16.29 19.00 4.62
N TYR A 809 15.45 18.59 5.57
CA TYR A 809 14.27 19.36 6.00
C TYR A 809 14.29 19.74 7.48
N ALA A 810 14.01 21.01 7.76
CA ALA A 810 13.75 21.51 9.10
C ALA A 810 12.25 21.60 9.41
N VAL A 811 11.88 21.28 10.66
CA VAL A 811 10.50 21.41 11.17
C VAL A 811 10.31 22.80 11.75
N VAL A 812 9.37 23.57 11.19
CA VAL A 812 8.96 24.86 11.74
C VAL A 812 7.55 24.75 12.33
N MET A 813 7.42 24.93 13.63
CA MET A 813 6.15 25.09 14.34
C MET A 813 5.62 26.51 14.12
N GLY A 814 4.55 26.63 13.34
CA GLY A 814 3.91 27.90 12.98
C GLY A 814 2.95 28.41 14.05
N ASN A 815 1.86 27.69 14.31
CA ASN A 815 0.91 28.04 15.37
C ASN A 815 0.74 26.86 16.31
N CYS A 816 1.15 27.01 17.57
CA CYS A 816 0.84 26.07 18.65
C CYS A 816 -0.12 26.74 19.63
N TYR A 817 -1.26 26.12 19.89
CA TYR A 817 -2.30 26.66 20.75
C TYR A 817 -3.04 25.54 21.50
N ALA A 818 -3.77 25.91 22.54
CA ALA A 818 -4.58 25.00 23.32
C ALA A 818 -6.06 25.39 23.30
N THR A 819 -6.93 24.41 23.55
CA THR A 819 -8.40 24.55 23.63
C THR A 819 -8.95 23.74 24.82
N PRO A 820 -10.12 24.12 25.38
CA PRO A 820 -10.77 23.38 26.46
C PRO A 820 -11.48 22.09 26.00
N SER A 821 -11.86 22.02 24.72
CA SER A 821 -12.49 20.84 24.12
C SER A 821 -11.56 20.12 23.13
N SER A 822 -11.90 18.89 22.74
CA SER A 822 -11.13 18.11 21.77
C SER A 822 -11.25 18.60 20.32
N ASN A 823 -11.85 19.77 20.10
CA ASN A 823 -11.96 20.47 18.83
C ASN A 823 -10.78 21.45 18.65
N ALA A 824 -10.15 21.43 17.47
CA ALA A 824 -9.13 22.41 17.10
C ALA A 824 -9.72 23.81 16.92
N ASP A 825 -10.97 23.90 16.46
CA ASP A 825 -11.69 25.14 16.17
C ASP A 825 -12.70 25.54 17.25
N ASP A 826 -12.40 25.17 18.50
CA ASP A 826 -12.98 25.82 19.67
C ASP A 826 -12.72 27.35 19.60
N PRO A 827 -13.71 28.22 19.84
CA PRO A 827 -13.50 29.66 19.86
C PRO A 827 -12.57 30.11 21.01
N ILE A 828 -12.40 29.30 22.05
CA ILE A 828 -11.49 29.57 23.18
C ILE A 828 -10.10 28.98 22.85
N LYS A 829 -9.34 29.67 22.01
CA LYS A 829 -7.94 29.32 21.67
C LYS A 829 -6.94 30.11 22.51
N TYR A 830 -6.07 29.40 23.23
CA TYR A 830 -4.91 30.00 23.92
C TYR A 830 -3.62 29.77 23.12
N TYR A 831 -3.10 30.82 22.49
CA TYR A 831 -1.90 30.73 21.64
C TYR A 831 -0.61 30.74 22.46
N ILE A 832 0.20 29.69 22.28
CA ILE A 832 1.51 29.48 22.91
C ILE A 832 2.62 29.92 21.94
N ILE A 833 2.53 29.48 20.69
CA ILE A 833 3.32 29.96 19.56
C ILE A 833 2.33 30.50 18.52
N GLN A 834 2.59 31.69 17.97
CA GLN A 834 1.79 32.29 16.90
C GLN A 834 2.73 32.86 15.85
N ASN A 835 2.49 32.53 14.58
CA ASN A 835 3.32 32.92 13.43
C ASN A 835 4.82 32.64 13.67
N SER A 836 5.11 31.40 14.08
CA SER A 836 6.43 30.83 14.41
C SER A 836 7.17 31.44 15.61
N CYS A 837 6.56 32.38 16.33
CA CYS A 837 7.14 33.07 17.50
C CYS A 837 6.35 32.82 18.80
N PRO A 838 7.02 32.70 19.97
CA PRO A 838 6.34 32.50 21.25
C PRO A 838 5.53 33.73 21.69
N ASN A 839 4.40 33.48 22.36
CA ASN A 839 3.55 34.52 22.93
C ASN A 839 4.24 35.19 24.14
N LYS A 840 4.72 36.42 23.97
CA LYS A 840 5.45 37.19 24.98
C LYS A 840 4.60 37.69 26.17
N GLN A 841 3.30 37.38 26.22
CA GLN A 841 2.43 37.73 27.36
C GLN A 841 2.48 36.71 28.50
N ASP A 842 2.87 35.47 28.24
CA ASP A 842 3.13 34.45 29.27
C ASP A 842 4.63 34.15 29.35
N SER A 843 5.23 34.49 30.49
CA SER A 843 6.65 34.24 30.78
C SER A 843 6.98 32.77 31.07
N SER A 844 5.99 31.88 31.15
CA SER A 844 6.22 30.43 31.27
C SER A 844 6.58 29.78 29.92
N ILE A 845 6.29 30.44 28.80
CA ILE A 845 6.52 29.91 27.46
C ILE A 845 8.00 30.03 27.09
N THR A 846 8.64 28.88 26.83
CA THR A 846 10.03 28.82 26.34
C THR A 846 10.09 27.96 25.08
N VAL A 847 10.57 28.53 23.98
CA VAL A 847 10.86 27.78 22.73
C VAL A 847 12.37 27.58 22.66
N MET A 848 12.80 26.33 22.60
CA MET A 848 14.24 25.95 22.59
C MET A 848 14.76 25.67 21.18
N GLU A 849 13.90 25.23 20.27
CA GLU A 849 14.26 24.91 18.90
C GLU A 849 13.05 25.08 17.99
N ASN A 850 13.18 25.82 16.89
CA ASN A 850 12.14 25.95 15.87
C ASN A 850 12.80 26.26 14.52
N GLY A 851 12.55 25.44 13.48
CA GLY A 851 13.10 25.65 12.13
C GLY A 851 14.62 25.54 11.99
N VAL A 852 15.32 24.91 12.95
CA VAL A 852 16.78 24.74 12.93
C VAL A 852 17.21 23.36 12.42
N SER A 853 16.44 22.32 12.75
CA SER A 853 16.68 20.94 12.35
C SER A 853 15.36 20.22 12.08
N SER A 854 15.39 18.92 11.80
CA SER A 854 14.20 18.06 11.68
C SER A 854 13.43 17.84 13.01
N LYS A 855 13.63 18.75 13.99
CA LYS A 855 13.09 18.73 15.36
C LYS A 855 12.72 20.15 15.81
N GLY A 856 11.68 20.25 16.65
CA GLY A 856 11.21 21.47 17.30
C GLY A 856 10.88 21.21 18.78
N ARG A 857 11.05 22.22 19.63
CA ARG A 857 10.91 22.11 21.10
C ARG A 857 10.30 23.37 21.71
N PHE A 858 9.26 23.20 22.51
CA PHE A 858 8.78 24.25 23.41
C PHE A 858 8.22 23.71 24.73
N SER A 859 8.13 24.57 25.72
CA SER A 859 7.50 24.28 27.01
C SER A 859 6.61 25.43 27.47
N VAL A 860 5.59 25.11 28.28
CA VAL A 860 4.62 26.04 28.87
C VAL A 860 4.14 25.47 30.21
N GLN A 861 3.74 26.31 31.17
CA GLN A 861 3.20 25.84 32.45
C GLN A 861 1.77 25.31 32.31
N MET A 862 1.41 24.27 33.07
CA MET A 862 0.09 23.65 33.03
C MET A 862 -1.02 24.59 33.55
N PHE A 863 -1.93 24.98 32.65
CA PHE A 863 -3.08 25.85 32.94
C PHE A 863 -4.41 25.08 32.94
N LYS A 864 -5.52 25.81 33.10
CA LYS A 864 -6.91 25.34 32.96
C LYS A 864 -7.75 26.51 32.46
N PHE A 865 -8.71 26.25 31.56
CA PHE A 865 -9.58 27.31 31.06
C PHE A 865 -10.61 27.74 32.10
N VAL A 866 -10.91 29.05 32.14
CA VAL A 866 -11.96 29.62 33.00
C VAL A 866 -13.33 29.20 32.45
N GLY A 867 -14.28 28.86 33.33
CA GLY A 867 -15.63 28.44 32.94
C GLY A 867 -16.00 26.98 33.29
N GLY A 868 -15.10 26.23 33.94
CA GLY A 868 -15.37 24.87 34.44
C GLY A 868 -14.76 23.73 33.60
N TYR A 869 -14.03 24.06 32.54
CA TYR A 869 -13.36 23.08 31.67
C TYR A 869 -12.18 22.39 32.37
N ASP A 870 -12.33 21.12 32.75
CA ASP A 870 -11.29 20.34 33.46
C ASP A 870 -10.14 19.84 32.55
N LEU A 871 -10.36 19.80 31.23
CA LEU A 871 -9.43 19.26 30.25
C LEU A 871 -8.76 20.36 29.42
N VAL A 872 -7.58 20.05 28.92
CA VAL A 872 -6.80 20.84 27.97
C VAL A 872 -6.37 19.92 26.83
N TYR A 873 -6.56 20.39 25.60
CA TYR A 873 -6.01 19.79 24.39
C TYR A 873 -5.05 20.80 23.74
N MET A 874 -3.92 20.33 23.22
CA MET A 874 -2.91 21.12 22.53
C MET A 874 -2.81 20.73 21.06
N TYR A 875 -2.62 21.74 20.22
CA TYR A 875 -2.51 21.64 18.77
C TYR A 875 -1.26 22.36 18.32
N CYS A 876 -0.54 21.81 17.34
CA CYS A 876 0.57 22.48 16.66
C CYS A 876 0.44 22.30 15.15
N GLN A 877 0.37 23.43 14.44
CA GLN A 877 0.58 23.49 13.00
C GLN A 877 2.09 23.57 12.74
N ILE A 878 2.61 22.64 11.94
CA ILE A 878 4.03 22.58 11.54
C ILE A 878 4.18 22.55 10.02
N TYR A 879 5.24 23.15 9.50
CA TYR A 879 5.60 23.05 8.08
C TYR A 879 7.06 22.63 7.92
N LEU A 880 7.38 22.08 6.74
CA LEU A 880 8.74 21.64 6.41
C LEU A 880 9.42 22.65 5.49
N CYS A 881 10.63 23.03 5.87
CA CYS A 881 11.47 23.98 5.14
C CYS A 881 12.76 23.29 4.71
N ASP A 882 13.12 23.42 3.42
CA ASP A 882 14.28 22.78 2.83
C ASP A 882 15.56 23.58 3.11
N LEU A 883 16.45 23.00 3.93
CA LEU A 883 17.70 23.61 4.37
C LEU A 883 18.71 23.87 3.24
N LYS A 884 18.53 23.27 2.05
CA LYS A 884 19.34 23.57 0.85
C LYS A 884 18.87 24.86 0.16
N THR A 885 17.63 25.30 0.40
CA THR A 885 17.02 26.45 -0.28
C THR A 885 17.09 27.77 0.49
N GLY A 886 17.24 27.73 1.82
CA GLY A 886 17.30 28.95 2.63
C GLY A 886 17.41 28.74 4.14
N SER A 887 17.35 29.85 4.89
CA SER A 887 17.39 29.85 6.35
C SER A 887 16.00 29.63 6.94
N CYS A 888 15.77 28.46 7.52
CA CYS A 888 14.46 28.03 8.03
C CYS A 888 14.09 28.54 9.44
N ALA A 889 15.03 29.11 10.20
CA ALA A 889 14.79 29.54 11.58
C ALA A 889 14.07 30.91 11.65
N PRO A 890 12.97 31.05 12.44
CA PRO A 890 12.15 32.26 12.47
C PRO A 890 12.80 33.41 13.26
N VAL A 891 12.84 34.61 12.67
CA VAL A 891 13.45 35.81 13.27
C VAL A 891 12.41 36.67 13.97
N CYS A 892 12.23 36.47 15.28
CA CYS A 892 11.20 37.13 16.10
C CYS A 892 11.50 38.59 16.50
N SER A 893 11.85 39.42 15.52
CA SER A 893 11.99 40.87 15.63
C SER A 893 10.69 41.54 16.10
N GLY A 894 10.79 42.64 16.85
CA GLY A 894 9.64 43.32 17.48
C GLY A 894 8.69 44.08 16.54
N ILE A 895 8.76 43.85 15.23
CA ILE A 895 7.95 44.49 14.20
C ILE A 895 7.23 43.40 13.42
N ARG A 896 5.91 43.53 13.22
CA ARG A 896 5.13 42.57 12.42
C ARG A 896 5.55 42.63 10.95
N SER A 897 6.39 41.69 10.52
CA SER A 897 6.50 41.35 9.10
C SER A 897 5.28 40.54 8.66
N LEU A 898 4.73 40.86 7.49
CA LEU A 898 3.74 40.04 6.81
C LEU A 898 4.46 39.12 5.80
N SER A 899 3.78 38.02 5.43
CA SER A 899 4.10 37.09 4.32
C SER A 899 5.57 36.64 4.19
N GLY A 900 5.89 35.47 4.77
CA GLY A 900 6.70 34.48 4.05
C GLY A 900 5.83 33.70 3.06
N PRO A 901 6.40 32.92 2.12
CA PRO A 901 5.63 32.19 1.11
C PRO A 901 4.77 31.07 1.72
N ASP A 902 3.67 30.74 1.05
CA ASP A 902 2.75 29.67 1.45
C ASP A 902 3.43 28.29 1.47
N GLN A 903 3.70 27.79 2.67
CA GLN A 903 4.22 26.45 2.92
C GLN A 903 3.16 25.55 3.57
N GLU A 904 3.29 24.24 3.37
CA GLU A 904 2.28 23.27 3.79
C GLU A 904 2.31 22.99 5.31
N ASN A 905 1.19 23.24 5.99
CA ASN A 905 1.03 23.25 7.44
C ASN A 905 0.25 22.03 7.94
N TYR A 906 0.98 21.00 8.35
CA TYR A 906 0.46 19.77 8.94
C TYR A 906 0.09 19.99 10.42
N SER A 907 -1.07 19.48 10.85
CA SER A 907 -1.57 19.69 12.22
C SER A 907 -1.39 18.44 13.09
N LEU A 908 -0.80 18.62 14.27
CA LEU A 908 -0.61 17.58 15.29
C LEU A 908 -1.41 17.94 16.56
N LYS A 909 -1.92 16.94 17.28
CA LYS A 909 -2.85 17.07 18.42
C LYS A 909 -2.46 16.19 19.61
N LEU A 910 -2.30 16.77 20.80
CA LEU A 910 -2.12 16.07 22.07
C LEU A 910 -3.26 16.39 23.05
N GLY A 911 -3.73 15.38 23.78
CA GLY A 911 -4.77 15.52 24.81
C GLY A 911 -5.72 14.30 24.85
N PRO A 912 -6.46 14.09 25.93
CA PRO A 912 -6.67 15.03 27.04
C PRO A 912 -5.50 15.13 28.02
N ILE A 913 -5.23 16.35 28.48
CA ILE A 913 -4.40 16.64 29.65
C ILE A 913 -5.29 17.30 30.69
N LYS A 914 -5.33 16.76 31.90
CA LYS A 914 -6.24 17.20 32.97
C LYS A 914 -5.48 17.88 34.09
N ARG A 915 -5.94 19.06 34.52
CA ARG A 915 -5.34 19.72 35.69
C ARG A 915 -5.96 19.19 36.97
N GLN A 916 -5.17 18.49 37.78
CA GLN A 916 -5.55 18.06 39.12
C GLN A 916 -4.58 18.65 40.14
N ASP A 917 -5.00 19.74 40.76
CA ASP A 917 -4.32 20.27 41.94
C ASP A 917 -4.76 19.47 43.16
N PRO A 918 -3.85 19.06 44.07
CA PRO A 918 -4.28 18.58 45.38
C PRO A 918 -5.07 19.69 46.09
N PRO A 919 -6.09 19.36 46.91
CA PRO A 919 -6.93 20.36 47.55
C PRO A 919 -6.06 21.28 48.41
N LYS A 920 -5.97 22.56 48.02
CA LYS A 920 -5.23 23.56 48.79
C LYS A 920 -5.90 23.71 50.15
N SER A 921 -5.23 23.22 51.18
CA SER A 921 -5.53 23.56 52.57
C SER A 921 -5.61 25.08 52.68
N GLY A 922 -6.76 25.59 53.14
CA GLY A 922 -6.94 27.02 53.36
C GLY A 922 -5.84 27.54 54.29
N ALA A 923 -5.28 28.70 53.95
CA ALA A 923 -4.36 29.38 54.83
C ALA A 923 -5.15 29.97 56.01
N ASP A 924 -5.15 29.25 57.13
CA ASP A 924 -5.21 29.88 58.44
C ASP A 924 -3.88 29.66 59.15
N GLY A 925 -3.43 30.66 59.90
CA GLY A 925 -2.05 30.75 60.35
C GLY A 925 -1.84 30.20 61.75
N THR A 926 -0.90 29.27 61.92
CA THR A 926 -0.08 29.22 63.13
C THR A 926 1.23 28.47 62.93
N GLN A 927 2.14 28.66 63.88
CA GLN A 927 3.51 28.14 63.88
C GLN A 927 3.54 26.61 64.05
N ALA A 928 4.57 25.94 63.52
CA ALA A 928 4.92 24.58 63.96
C ALA A 928 5.22 24.59 65.47
N PRO A 929 4.83 23.53 66.22
CA PRO A 929 5.85 22.51 66.51
C PRO A 929 5.36 21.06 66.77
N TRP A 930 6.26 20.10 66.51
CA TRP A 930 6.63 18.96 67.39
C TRP A 930 5.66 17.77 67.68
N VAL A 931 6.17 16.57 67.32
CA VAL A 931 6.41 15.40 68.22
C VAL A 931 5.27 14.41 68.58
N LEU A 932 5.68 13.12 68.74
CA LEU A 932 4.92 11.91 69.14
C LEU A 932 3.93 11.36 68.08
N LEU A 933 3.64 10.05 68.02
CA LEU A 933 3.98 8.92 68.90
C LEU A 933 4.65 7.73 68.17
N ILE A 934 5.45 6.96 68.92
CA ILE A 934 5.80 5.57 68.58
C ILE A 934 4.72 4.65 69.18
N SER A 935 3.86 4.09 68.33
CA SER A 935 2.95 2.98 68.66
C SER A 935 2.32 2.46 67.36
N ALA A 936 2.39 1.18 66.97
CA ALA A 936 2.76 0.00 67.76
C ALA A 936 3.81 -0.89 67.06
N LEU A 937 4.91 -1.17 67.79
CA LEU A 937 5.50 -2.51 67.78
C LEU A 937 4.55 -3.46 68.54
N LEU A 938 4.67 -4.77 68.30
CA LEU A 938 3.85 -5.86 68.88
C LEU A 938 2.42 -5.96 68.34
N PHE A 939 2.26 -6.73 67.24
CA PHE A 939 1.46 -7.95 67.29
C PHE A 939 1.98 -8.97 66.26
N LEU A 940 2.77 -9.93 66.78
CA LEU A 940 2.88 -11.35 66.42
C LEU A 940 2.56 -11.75 64.96
N ALA A 941 3.47 -12.31 64.15
CA ALA A 941 4.47 -13.37 64.37
C ALA A 941 3.86 -14.71 64.87
N LYS A 942 3.99 -15.75 64.03
CA LYS A 942 3.44 -17.13 64.16
C LYS A 942 1.93 -17.29 63.97
N ALA A 943 1.53 -17.45 62.71
CA ALA A 943 1.12 -18.78 62.24
C ALA A 943 2.19 -19.25 61.23
#